data_AF-A0A1B8ETU1-F1
#
_entry.id   AF-A0A1B8ETU1-F1
#
_cell.length_a   1.000
_cell.length_b   1.000
_cell.length_c   1.000
_cell.angle_alpha   90.00
_cell.angle_beta   90.00
_cell.angle_gamma   90.00
#
_symmetry.space_group_name_H-M   'P 1'
#
loop_
_entity.id
_entity.type
_entity.pdbx_description
1 polymer ?
#
loop_
_entity_poly.entity_id
_entity_poly.type
_entity_poly.pdbx_seq_one_letter_code
_entity_poly.pdbx_strand_id
1 'polypeptide(L)'
;MIRELPLIPLSNGKWVDASKQELYHPAETGPEIPRDLITTVDPGAAANGSRKALFTKLGVTDISPQTVVDQLLTYYLRRGGASDLASSMAHVSYLYWHHENRDDPRLSLVWLYETNGRQVTSRRNFMYFQTADEYGPYELLKAYEHPTDPSRNIPECPVSFLKSEYTTLFLSSTRRHGSSWLKWLEKALGVRRVPRIKLDGGSLSTEFRHIIRYRPDKVVGVLKKHWDDYDVDMSQPIVNTLSQSKVTCSGGQLRSLKDTYLPLRDLKDTVQTLGIGHEFPFLKVSDDLEANMILRDWRFLHDFEVGFEPDLNFYIEVLRQHRRRRYRTWGSDIRDKILKAYEFIAENCSDTQREWLCEKIDARELILDPCSFQENASGPIWIDIQSCAWRGPVDLLAKKPLSEVPEYGNNPKLSKFFREVLDIEDTTWIDYLETVSNLRRLTRSSPSLPEKVLKLYRLLLSDDHSTPDWMHISERFQTEGLIYIPLTSNWVSPSECLWDSPVPIDGKSLILQSYPEDLKPFFLEQLRISPASLSTLVEELFALATQHPTERRVKQLIWAVNGMRPRPNDLSILSTCNFLPVRVAQPEAAQQIEFRACQSDFAIVDRIKLADIFKGHVEFLDFSLEEILQLEPFLRSLGLGGKYLSLLCREETDCQGESLLDSRLTADFNSRAYDLLRCAVSYRSTAATLNAQSMLNQLCSASILRTNGISTKYTIQQSGEDITRHVPSSHVHIREQENRWNIYVPENMRDRELCYSLSFPEALTKLFGILPAAREIISNVLSKPIYILNDILEAEGIGMVPDIAPPARPAADESSAEATSEQEVIAGEETVASSRSSRAQRTPASSIRRSLSPPATDQIHDRPELSPEIADRRTYDSRDAYRDLLENVIRLASQTNLPHLNSRATVGNDQFLEGFDRVITFGIRSQGQMNHDTKIGAAGELFVFEILSTLCLPGFDWANWESTIRGLVAIHPRYTGLGNWPGRETADITYDDRSGILTAILIAKGYLDEQVWKDAQPKYFMEVKTTTGECGGKLYISLNQYRLMQRYTFPQGRSVPNVYIIFRVFNLGRNNLSVKLYVDPEAHRLRGDLVFESQSWTVRPQM
;
A
#
# COMPACT_ATOMS: atom_id res chain seq x y z
N MET A 1 22.25 -65.81 -115.42
CA MET A 1 22.08 -67.16 -114.85
C MET A 1 22.62 -67.29 -113.42
N ILE A 2 23.94 -67.38 -113.18
CA ILE A 2 24.45 -67.78 -111.83
C ILE A 2 24.00 -66.83 -110.71
N ARG A 3 23.95 -65.51 -110.93
CA ARG A 3 23.45 -64.53 -109.94
C ARG A 3 21.95 -64.61 -109.65
N GLU A 4 21.17 -65.36 -110.44
CA GLU A 4 19.71 -65.55 -110.25
C GLU A 4 19.38 -66.86 -109.52
N LEU A 5 20.41 -67.64 -109.14
CA LEU A 5 20.25 -68.85 -108.33
C LEU A 5 20.35 -68.51 -106.83
N PRO A 6 19.53 -69.13 -105.96
CA PRO A 6 19.55 -68.88 -104.52
C PRO A 6 20.75 -69.56 -103.84
N LEU A 7 21.95 -69.00 -104.05
CA LEU A 7 23.23 -69.57 -103.63
C LEU A 7 23.81 -68.93 -102.36
N ILE A 8 23.24 -67.83 -101.89
CA ILE A 8 23.75 -67.07 -100.74
C ILE A 8 22.84 -67.35 -99.53
N PRO A 9 23.30 -68.08 -98.51
CA PRO A 9 22.57 -68.23 -97.25
C PRO A 9 22.69 -66.95 -96.41
N LEU A 10 21.59 -66.58 -95.77
CA LEU A 10 21.50 -65.42 -94.89
C LEU A 10 21.43 -65.84 -93.41
N SER A 11 21.82 -64.92 -92.52
CA SER A 11 21.79 -65.13 -91.06
C SER A 11 20.38 -65.28 -90.45
N ASN A 12 19.33 -65.17 -91.28
CA ASN A 12 17.93 -65.51 -90.97
C ASN A 12 17.47 -66.88 -91.52
N GLY A 13 18.40 -67.70 -92.04
CA GLY A 13 18.15 -69.05 -92.55
C GLY A 13 17.63 -69.14 -94.00
N LYS A 14 17.29 -68.02 -94.64
CA LYS A 14 16.87 -68.00 -96.05
C LYS A 14 18.07 -68.09 -96.98
N TRP A 15 17.87 -68.68 -98.16
CA TRP A 15 18.81 -68.62 -99.27
C TRP A 15 18.27 -67.67 -100.34
N VAL A 16 19.11 -66.76 -100.82
CA VAL A 16 18.72 -65.70 -101.77
C VAL A 16 19.61 -65.66 -103.00
N ASP A 17 19.07 -65.12 -104.08
CA ASP A 17 19.80 -64.78 -105.30
C ASP A 17 20.52 -63.43 -105.15
N ALA A 18 21.52 -63.20 -105.99
CA ALA A 18 22.40 -62.03 -105.96
C ALA A 18 22.01 -60.94 -106.98
N SER A 19 20.78 -60.95 -107.49
CA SER A 19 20.35 -60.06 -108.59
C SER A 19 19.49 -58.86 -108.14
N LYS A 20 18.96 -58.87 -106.90
CA LYS A 20 17.87 -57.96 -106.48
C LYS A 20 18.04 -57.25 -105.13
N GLN A 21 19.08 -57.55 -104.35
CA GLN A 21 19.30 -56.96 -103.03
C GLN A 21 20.77 -56.61 -102.84
N GLU A 22 21.03 -55.53 -102.08
CA GLU A 22 22.33 -55.34 -101.45
C GLU A 22 22.50 -56.40 -100.36
N LEU A 23 23.60 -57.14 -100.42
CA LEU A 23 23.90 -58.24 -99.51
C LEU A 23 25.25 -57.97 -98.87
N TYR A 24 25.33 -58.07 -97.54
CA TYR A 24 26.54 -57.73 -96.80
C TYR A 24 27.14 -58.94 -96.09
N HIS A 25 28.47 -59.01 -96.05
CA HIS A 25 29.20 -59.95 -95.21
C HIS A 25 28.94 -59.69 -93.71
N PRO A 26 29.04 -60.71 -92.85
CA PRO A 26 29.04 -60.52 -91.39
C PRO A 26 30.28 -59.75 -90.93
N ALA A 27 30.22 -59.17 -89.74
CA ALA A 27 31.33 -58.39 -89.16
C ALA A 27 32.61 -59.22 -89.03
N GLU A 28 33.73 -58.68 -89.52
CA GLU A 28 35.04 -59.35 -89.42
C GLU A 28 35.69 -59.24 -88.04
N THR A 29 35.39 -58.16 -87.29
CA THR A 29 35.88 -57.99 -85.91
C THR A 29 34.84 -57.28 -85.04
N GLY A 30 34.64 -57.77 -83.82
CA GLY A 30 33.71 -57.20 -82.84
C GLY A 30 32.40 -57.98 -82.68
N PRO A 31 31.38 -57.36 -82.07
CA PRO A 31 30.03 -57.92 -81.97
C PRO A 31 29.43 -58.19 -83.36
N GLU A 32 28.51 -59.16 -83.44
CA GLU A 32 27.73 -59.37 -84.67
C GLU A 32 26.92 -58.11 -85.04
N ILE A 33 26.73 -57.90 -86.35
CA ILE A 33 25.78 -56.90 -86.86
C ILE A 33 24.37 -57.30 -86.39
N PRO A 34 23.59 -56.38 -85.76
CA PRO A 34 22.24 -56.66 -85.28
C PRO A 34 21.32 -57.19 -86.39
N ARG A 35 20.85 -58.43 -86.22
CA ARG A 35 20.16 -59.21 -87.27
C ARG A 35 18.74 -58.70 -87.58
N ASP A 36 18.15 -57.97 -86.64
CA ASP A 36 16.88 -57.25 -86.74
C ASP A 36 16.99 -55.90 -87.47
N LEU A 37 18.20 -55.34 -87.55
CA LEU A 37 18.53 -54.15 -88.33
C LEU A 37 18.96 -54.50 -89.76
N ILE A 38 19.94 -55.41 -89.90
CA ILE A 38 20.53 -55.79 -91.20
C ILE A 38 20.71 -57.32 -91.25
N THR A 39 20.09 -57.96 -92.24
CA THR A 39 20.36 -59.37 -92.53
C THR A 39 21.64 -59.50 -93.37
N THR A 40 22.68 -60.07 -92.77
CA THR A 40 23.95 -60.43 -93.40
C THR A 40 23.94 -61.84 -94.02
N VAL A 41 24.97 -62.17 -94.80
CA VAL A 41 25.30 -63.56 -95.13
C VAL A 41 25.55 -64.37 -93.85
N ASP A 42 25.10 -65.63 -93.82
CA ASP A 42 25.29 -66.52 -92.68
C ASP A 42 26.77 -66.61 -92.24
N PRO A 43 27.09 -66.36 -90.95
CA PRO A 43 28.47 -66.41 -90.45
C PRO A 43 29.18 -67.75 -90.67
N GLY A 44 28.48 -68.88 -90.53
CA GLY A 44 29.06 -70.21 -90.76
C GLY A 44 29.41 -70.44 -92.24
N ALA A 45 28.58 -69.93 -93.16
CA ALA A 45 28.85 -69.95 -94.58
C ALA A 45 29.97 -68.99 -95.00
N ALA A 46 30.04 -67.80 -94.41
CA ALA A 46 31.04 -66.79 -94.70
C ALA A 46 32.43 -67.12 -94.10
N ALA A 47 32.49 -67.89 -93.01
CA ALA A 47 33.76 -68.33 -92.40
C ALA A 47 34.60 -69.24 -93.34
N ASN A 48 33.99 -69.87 -94.34
CA ASN A 48 34.73 -70.59 -95.37
C ASN A 48 35.23 -69.60 -96.44
N GLY A 49 36.56 -69.40 -96.52
CA GLY A 49 37.17 -68.42 -97.43
C GLY A 49 36.83 -68.61 -98.92
N SER A 50 36.65 -69.85 -99.39
CA SER A 50 36.22 -70.13 -100.77
C SER A 50 34.76 -69.71 -101.02
N ARG A 51 33.88 -69.88 -100.02
CA ARG A 51 32.50 -69.38 -100.07
C ARG A 51 32.48 -67.85 -99.97
N LYS A 52 33.24 -67.21 -99.05
CA LYS A 52 33.35 -65.74 -98.98
C LYS A 52 33.79 -65.15 -100.33
N ALA A 53 34.84 -65.72 -100.94
CA ALA A 53 35.33 -65.28 -102.26
C ALA A 53 34.32 -65.48 -103.40
N LEU A 54 33.50 -66.54 -103.37
CA LEU A 54 32.39 -66.73 -104.31
C LEU A 54 31.31 -65.65 -104.09
N PHE A 55 30.88 -65.44 -102.84
CA PHE A 55 29.87 -64.46 -102.49
C PHE A 55 30.29 -63.03 -102.89
N THR A 56 31.54 -62.63 -102.67
CA THR A 56 32.06 -61.34 -103.14
C THR A 56 32.00 -61.20 -104.66
N LYS A 57 32.32 -62.26 -105.43
CA LYS A 57 32.16 -62.24 -106.91
C LYS A 57 30.69 -62.20 -107.36
N LEU A 58 29.78 -62.76 -106.57
CA LEU A 58 28.33 -62.67 -106.82
C LEU A 58 27.76 -61.29 -106.50
N GLY A 59 28.43 -60.48 -105.68
CA GLY A 59 28.06 -59.08 -105.39
C GLY A 59 27.93 -58.74 -103.91
N VAL A 60 28.26 -59.67 -103.00
CA VAL A 60 28.23 -59.40 -101.55
C VAL A 60 29.41 -58.49 -101.17
N THR A 61 29.12 -57.37 -100.50
CA THR A 61 30.11 -56.38 -100.06
C THR A 61 30.29 -56.40 -98.54
N ASP A 62 31.38 -55.81 -98.04
CA ASP A 62 31.54 -55.55 -96.60
C ASP A 62 30.89 -54.19 -96.26
N ILE A 63 30.11 -54.12 -95.19
CA ILE A 63 29.41 -52.89 -94.76
C ILE A 63 30.26 -52.11 -93.75
N SER A 64 30.35 -50.78 -93.93
CA SER A 64 31.04 -49.91 -92.97
C SER A 64 30.32 -49.92 -91.61
N PRO A 65 31.03 -50.15 -90.48
CA PRO A 65 30.42 -50.13 -89.16
C PRO A 65 29.73 -48.80 -88.82
N GLN A 66 30.22 -47.67 -89.34
CA GLN A 66 29.56 -46.37 -89.16
C GLN A 66 28.20 -46.33 -89.88
N THR A 67 28.06 -46.94 -91.05
CA THR A 67 26.77 -47.07 -91.74
C THR A 67 25.78 -47.90 -90.92
N VAL A 68 26.25 -48.97 -90.27
CA VAL A 68 25.42 -49.78 -89.35
C VAL A 68 25.00 -48.94 -88.13
N VAL A 69 25.92 -48.17 -87.53
CA VAL A 69 25.63 -47.26 -86.41
C VAL A 69 24.61 -46.17 -86.80
N ASP A 70 24.75 -45.53 -87.95
CA ASP A 70 23.81 -44.50 -88.39
C ASP A 70 22.42 -45.06 -88.71
N GLN A 71 22.36 -46.28 -89.27
CA GLN A 71 21.08 -47.01 -89.42
C GLN A 71 20.47 -47.37 -88.06
N LEU A 72 21.26 -47.84 -87.11
CA LEU A 72 20.84 -48.21 -85.75
C LEU A 72 20.26 -47.01 -85.00
N LEU A 73 20.97 -45.88 -84.98
CA LEU A 73 20.50 -44.65 -84.34
C LEU A 73 19.24 -44.10 -85.04
N THR A 74 19.15 -44.24 -86.36
CA THR A 74 17.93 -43.91 -87.13
C THR A 74 16.77 -44.86 -86.84
N TYR A 75 17.04 -46.13 -86.54
CA TYR A 75 16.04 -47.15 -86.18
C TYR A 75 15.43 -46.87 -84.80
N TYR A 76 16.23 -46.49 -83.79
CA TYR A 76 15.71 -45.99 -82.52
C TYR A 76 14.88 -44.71 -82.69
N LEU A 77 15.31 -43.77 -83.56
CA LEU A 77 14.57 -42.55 -83.87
C LEU A 77 13.21 -42.80 -84.56
N ARG A 78 13.12 -43.78 -85.48
CA ARG A 78 11.93 -43.99 -86.34
C ARG A 78 10.99 -45.10 -85.91
N ARG A 79 11.51 -46.19 -85.32
CA ARG A 79 10.75 -47.42 -85.00
C ARG A 79 10.67 -47.72 -83.50
N GLY A 80 11.37 -46.94 -82.67
CA GLY A 80 11.36 -47.14 -81.22
C GLY A 80 12.29 -48.25 -80.73
N GLY A 81 13.32 -48.64 -81.48
CA GLY A 81 14.39 -49.50 -81.00
C GLY A 81 14.08 -51.01 -81.06
N ALA A 82 14.90 -51.79 -80.34
CA ALA A 82 14.85 -53.26 -80.32
C ALA A 82 13.49 -53.84 -79.89
N SER A 83 13.18 -55.07 -80.34
CA SER A 83 12.01 -55.82 -79.88
C SER A 83 12.11 -56.30 -78.43
N ASP A 84 13.33 -56.57 -77.95
CA ASP A 84 13.59 -57.38 -76.76
C ASP A 84 14.98 -57.10 -76.15
N LEU A 85 15.25 -57.73 -75.00
CA LEU A 85 16.50 -57.55 -74.25
C LEU A 85 17.75 -58.03 -75.01
N ALA A 86 17.68 -59.14 -75.74
CA ALA A 86 18.84 -59.66 -76.48
C ALA A 86 19.20 -58.75 -77.66
N SER A 87 18.18 -58.31 -78.41
CA SER A 87 18.33 -57.33 -79.49
C SER A 87 18.84 -55.98 -78.97
N SER A 88 18.36 -55.51 -77.80
CA SER A 88 18.88 -54.31 -77.14
C SER A 88 20.35 -54.48 -76.69
N MET A 89 20.70 -55.61 -76.08
CA MET A 89 22.07 -55.92 -75.69
C MET A 89 23.02 -55.99 -76.90
N ALA A 90 22.57 -56.54 -78.04
CA ALA A 90 23.31 -56.54 -79.29
C ALA A 90 23.52 -55.11 -79.84
N HIS A 91 22.46 -54.31 -79.92
CA HIS A 91 22.54 -52.91 -80.35
C HIS A 91 23.55 -52.10 -79.54
N VAL A 92 23.47 -52.19 -78.21
CA VAL A 92 24.31 -51.41 -77.30
C VAL A 92 25.76 -51.91 -77.31
N SER A 93 25.97 -53.22 -77.48
CA SER A 93 27.31 -53.80 -77.67
C SER A 93 27.97 -53.31 -78.95
N TYR A 94 27.22 -53.29 -80.06
CA TYR A 94 27.70 -52.81 -81.36
C TYR A 94 28.06 -51.32 -81.30
N LEU A 95 27.21 -50.50 -80.67
CA LEU A 95 27.48 -49.08 -80.42
C LEU A 95 28.77 -48.86 -79.62
N TYR A 96 28.94 -49.52 -78.47
CA TYR A 96 30.17 -49.38 -77.67
C TYR A 96 31.45 -49.76 -78.41
N TRP A 97 31.37 -50.75 -79.30
CA TRP A 97 32.55 -51.25 -80.02
C TRP A 97 32.91 -50.41 -81.25
N HIS A 98 31.92 -49.93 -82.00
CA HIS A 98 32.14 -49.27 -83.30
C HIS A 98 31.88 -47.75 -83.31
N HIS A 99 31.14 -47.19 -82.35
CA HIS A 99 30.86 -45.74 -82.32
C HIS A 99 31.84 -45.01 -81.38
N GLU A 100 32.69 -44.18 -81.96
CA GLU A 100 33.72 -43.42 -81.23
C GLU A 100 33.15 -42.19 -80.50
N ASN A 101 32.25 -41.44 -81.15
CA ASN A 101 31.63 -40.26 -80.57
C ASN A 101 30.64 -40.64 -79.46
N ARG A 102 30.99 -40.39 -78.20
CA ARG A 102 30.11 -40.66 -77.05
C ARG A 102 29.09 -39.57 -76.79
N ASP A 103 29.30 -38.40 -77.37
CA ASP A 103 28.51 -37.19 -77.15
C ASP A 103 27.51 -36.97 -78.31
N ASP A 104 27.29 -37.97 -79.16
CA ASP A 104 26.26 -37.96 -80.20
C ASP A 104 24.86 -37.90 -79.55
N PRO A 105 24.07 -36.83 -79.74
CA PRO A 105 22.80 -36.66 -79.05
C PRO A 105 21.76 -37.72 -79.43
N ARG A 106 21.96 -38.47 -80.52
CA ARG A 106 21.11 -39.59 -80.92
C ARG A 106 21.23 -40.78 -79.95
N LEU A 107 22.34 -40.90 -79.22
CA LEU A 107 22.52 -41.93 -78.18
C LEU A 107 21.49 -41.81 -77.06
N SER A 108 21.02 -40.59 -76.75
CA SER A 108 19.93 -40.38 -75.78
C SER A 108 18.59 -41.05 -76.17
N LEU A 109 18.41 -41.38 -77.46
CA LEU A 109 17.23 -42.09 -77.98
C LEU A 109 17.32 -43.61 -77.76
N VAL A 110 18.53 -44.13 -77.53
CA VAL A 110 18.76 -45.53 -77.20
C VAL A 110 18.25 -45.77 -75.78
N TRP A 111 17.23 -46.60 -75.66
CA TRP A 111 16.75 -47.08 -74.38
C TRP A 111 17.39 -48.42 -74.01
N LEU A 112 17.34 -48.71 -72.72
CA LEU A 112 17.82 -49.91 -72.06
C LEU A 112 16.68 -50.52 -71.24
N TYR A 113 16.74 -51.81 -70.93
CA TYR A 113 15.80 -52.42 -69.98
C TYR A 113 16.22 -52.14 -68.53
N GLU A 114 15.24 -51.81 -67.68
CA GLU A 114 15.41 -51.84 -66.23
C GLU A 114 15.17 -53.25 -65.66
N THR A 115 15.45 -53.46 -64.37
CA THR A 115 15.20 -54.73 -63.63
C THR A 115 13.84 -55.35 -63.93
N ASN A 116 12.79 -54.54 -63.94
CA ASN A 116 11.39 -54.95 -64.10
C ASN A 116 10.95 -55.13 -65.58
N GLY A 117 11.87 -55.11 -66.54
CA GLY A 117 11.57 -55.36 -67.96
C GLY A 117 10.90 -54.21 -68.71
N ARG A 118 10.80 -53.02 -68.12
CA ARG A 118 10.37 -51.79 -68.79
C ARG A 118 11.54 -51.16 -69.57
N GLN A 119 11.24 -50.54 -70.72
CA GLN A 119 12.21 -49.80 -71.54
C GLN A 119 12.39 -48.37 -71.02
N VAL A 120 13.64 -47.94 -70.86
CA VAL A 120 14.04 -46.67 -70.21
C VAL A 120 15.13 -45.97 -71.03
N THR A 121 14.89 -44.72 -71.42
CA THR A 121 15.84 -43.86 -72.16
C THR A 121 16.20 -42.65 -71.32
N SER A 122 17.48 -42.27 -71.33
CA SER A 122 18.02 -41.10 -70.63
C SER A 122 17.44 -39.75 -71.10
N ARG A 123 16.77 -39.72 -72.26
CA ARG A 123 15.98 -38.57 -72.72
C ARG A 123 14.64 -38.41 -71.99
N ARG A 124 14.12 -39.46 -71.35
CA ARG A 124 12.80 -39.46 -70.66
C ARG A 124 12.90 -39.64 -69.15
N ASN A 125 13.73 -40.57 -68.70
CA ASN A 125 13.85 -40.98 -67.29
C ASN A 125 15.33 -41.22 -66.94
N PHE A 126 15.69 -41.03 -65.67
CA PHE A 126 17.02 -41.38 -65.17
C PHE A 126 17.06 -42.86 -64.79
N MET A 127 18.20 -43.49 -65.07
CA MET A 127 18.45 -44.89 -64.71
C MET A 127 19.77 -45.00 -63.95
N TYR A 128 19.81 -45.83 -62.93
CA TYR A 128 20.92 -45.97 -61.99
C TYR A 128 21.60 -47.35 -62.09
N PHE A 129 22.88 -47.43 -61.77
CA PHE A 129 23.57 -48.73 -61.61
C PHE A 129 23.13 -49.44 -60.33
N GLN A 130 23.01 -50.77 -60.39
CA GLN A 130 22.84 -51.63 -59.21
C GLN A 130 24.21 -51.96 -58.61
N THR A 131 24.67 -51.12 -57.69
CA THR A 131 25.92 -51.32 -56.93
C THR A 131 25.62 -51.41 -55.44
N ALA A 132 26.09 -52.48 -54.80
CA ALA A 132 26.03 -52.66 -53.35
C ALA A 132 27.05 -51.72 -52.65
N ASP A 133 26.65 -50.48 -52.50
CA ASP A 133 27.41 -49.37 -51.90
C ASP A 133 26.44 -48.64 -50.96
N GLU A 134 26.75 -48.53 -49.67
CA GLU A 134 25.89 -47.96 -48.62
C GLU A 134 25.32 -46.58 -49.00
N TYR A 135 26.13 -45.76 -49.66
CA TYR A 135 25.78 -44.42 -50.10
C TYR A 135 25.53 -44.36 -51.62
N GLY A 136 25.38 -45.50 -52.28
CA GLY A 136 25.03 -45.63 -53.70
C GLY A 136 23.51 -45.62 -53.94
N PRO A 137 23.05 -45.29 -55.16
CA PRO A 137 21.63 -45.19 -55.49
C PRO A 137 20.81 -46.43 -55.14
N TYR A 138 21.38 -47.62 -55.29
CA TYR A 138 20.68 -48.88 -55.03
C TYR A 138 20.35 -49.07 -53.55
N GLU A 139 21.33 -49.00 -52.65
CA GLU A 139 21.10 -49.15 -51.20
C GLU A 139 20.23 -48.04 -50.62
N LEU A 140 20.33 -46.82 -51.17
CA LEU A 140 19.57 -45.66 -50.71
C LEU A 140 18.11 -45.65 -51.15
N LEU A 141 17.80 -46.15 -52.35
CA LEU A 141 16.49 -45.97 -53.00
C LEU A 141 15.67 -47.27 -53.12
N LYS A 142 16.28 -48.44 -52.89
CA LYS A 142 15.54 -49.72 -52.79
C LYS A 142 14.62 -49.75 -51.57
N ALA A 143 13.56 -50.54 -51.68
CA ALA A 143 12.73 -50.89 -50.53
C ALA A 143 13.53 -51.63 -49.45
N TYR A 144 13.11 -51.48 -48.19
CA TYR A 144 13.62 -52.25 -47.07
C TYR A 144 12.48 -52.52 -46.09
N GLU A 145 12.19 -53.80 -45.86
CA GLU A 145 11.24 -54.24 -44.83
C GLU A 145 12.00 -54.50 -43.54
N HIS A 146 11.62 -53.82 -42.45
CA HIS A 146 12.28 -53.97 -41.17
C HIS A 146 11.76 -55.23 -40.46
N PRO A 147 12.62 -56.21 -40.08
CA PRO A 147 12.18 -57.56 -39.69
C PRO A 147 11.17 -57.66 -38.52
N THR A 148 11.04 -56.61 -37.71
CA THR A 148 10.21 -56.59 -36.49
C THR A 148 9.35 -55.34 -36.30
N ASP A 149 9.39 -54.36 -37.22
CA ASP A 149 8.72 -53.05 -37.02
C ASP A 149 8.28 -52.45 -38.37
N PRO A 150 7.05 -52.73 -38.82
CA PRO A 150 6.53 -52.21 -40.09
C PRO A 150 6.51 -50.68 -40.21
N SER A 151 6.61 -49.92 -39.10
CA SER A 151 6.70 -48.45 -39.15
C SER A 151 8.06 -47.95 -39.68
N ARG A 152 9.07 -48.83 -39.69
CA ARG A 152 10.42 -48.58 -40.25
C ARG A 152 10.58 -49.11 -41.66
N ASN A 153 9.50 -49.59 -42.30
CA ASN A 153 9.56 -50.04 -43.69
C ASN A 153 9.81 -48.84 -44.61
N ILE A 154 10.84 -48.96 -45.45
CA ILE A 154 11.20 -47.98 -46.47
C ILE A 154 10.57 -48.46 -47.78
N PRO A 155 9.66 -47.68 -48.40
CA PRO A 155 9.13 -48.03 -49.72
C PRO A 155 10.21 -47.86 -50.80
N GLU A 156 10.05 -48.50 -51.96
CA GLU A 156 10.94 -48.24 -53.09
C GLU A 156 10.73 -46.81 -53.63
N CYS A 157 11.81 -46.09 -53.95
CA CYS A 157 11.72 -44.84 -54.70
C CYS A 157 11.43 -45.16 -56.18
N PRO A 158 10.50 -44.48 -56.87
CA PRO A 158 10.13 -44.80 -58.25
C PRO A 158 11.19 -44.35 -59.27
N VAL A 159 12.35 -45.00 -59.25
CA VAL A 159 13.49 -44.82 -60.17
C VAL A 159 13.73 -46.09 -60.98
N SER A 160 14.45 -45.96 -62.10
CA SER A 160 14.86 -47.10 -62.91
C SER A 160 16.25 -47.61 -62.52
N PHE A 161 16.43 -48.92 -62.45
CA PHE A 161 17.72 -49.57 -62.23
C PHE A 161 18.13 -50.40 -63.44
N LEU A 162 19.36 -50.21 -63.95
CA LEU A 162 19.90 -50.93 -65.11
C LEU A 162 19.87 -52.44 -64.87
N LYS A 163 19.34 -53.23 -65.82
CA LYS A 163 19.35 -54.70 -65.74
C LYS A 163 20.78 -55.26 -65.67
N SER A 164 21.00 -56.27 -64.83
CA SER A 164 22.34 -56.79 -64.52
C SER A 164 23.05 -57.40 -65.74
N GLU A 165 22.32 -57.96 -66.70
CA GLU A 165 22.89 -58.56 -67.90
C GLU A 165 23.68 -57.54 -68.76
N TYR A 166 23.31 -56.26 -68.72
CA TYR A 166 24.09 -55.21 -69.37
C TYR A 166 25.45 -55.02 -68.70
N THR A 167 25.57 -55.04 -67.37
CA THR A 167 26.86 -54.75 -66.72
C THR A 167 27.91 -55.83 -67.00
N THR A 168 27.47 -57.05 -67.31
CA THR A 168 28.31 -58.21 -67.65
C THR A 168 28.71 -58.36 -69.12
N LEU A 169 28.17 -57.55 -70.05
CA LEU A 169 28.39 -57.69 -71.50
C LEU A 169 29.88 -57.65 -71.93
N PHE A 170 30.72 -56.92 -71.20
CA PHE A 170 32.16 -56.87 -71.45
C PHE A 170 32.94 -56.91 -70.13
N LEU A 171 34.08 -57.61 -70.13
CA LEU A 171 35.01 -57.60 -69.00
C LEU A 171 35.44 -56.17 -68.62
N SER A 172 35.63 -55.93 -67.33
CA SER A 172 36.03 -54.63 -66.77
C SER A 172 37.41 -54.14 -67.24
N SER A 173 38.23 -55.02 -67.83
CA SER A 173 39.49 -54.72 -68.50
C SER A 173 39.33 -54.21 -69.94
N THR A 174 38.23 -54.56 -70.64
CA THR A 174 38.00 -54.17 -72.04
C THR A 174 37.94 -52.66 -72.19
N ARG A 175 38.65 -52.11 -73.18
CA ARG A 175 38.62 -50.69 -73.55
C ARG A 175 38.29 -50.54 -75.04
N ARG A 176 37.35 -49.65 -75.37
CA ARG A 176 37.07 -49.20 -76.75
C ARG A 176 37.06 -47.67 -76.77
N HIS A 177 37.77 -47.10 -77.75
CA HIS A 177 37.96 -45.65 -77.93
C HIS A 177 38.45 -44.92 -76.66
N GLY A 178 39.20 -45.61 -75.79
CA GLY A 178 39.70 -45.09 -74.51
C GLY A 178 38.77 -45.22 -73.28
N SER A 179 37.53 -45.73 -73.40
CA SER A 179 36.64 -45.94 -72.25
C SER A 179 36.49 -47.42 -71.89
N SER A 180 36.23 -47.70 -70.61
CA SER A 180 35.61 -48.97 -70.19
C SER A 180 34.14 -49.01 -70.60
N TRP A 181 33.58 -50.22 -70.63
CA TRP A 181 32.16 -50.46 -70.89
C TRP A 181 31.25 -49.71 -69.91
N LEU A 182 31.47 -49.83 -68.60
CA LEU A 182 30.61 -49.19 -67.59
C LEU A 182 30.74 -47.66 -67.58
N LYS A 183 31.89 -47.09 -67.99
CA LYS A 183 32.04 -45.63 -68.16
C LYS A 183 31.44 -45.13 -69.48
N TRP A 184 31.35 -45.99 -70.49
CA TRP A 184 30.60 -45.69 -71.72
C TRP A 184 29.10 -45.68 -71.46
N LEU A 185 28.54 -46.69 -70.76
CA LEU A 185 27.12 -46.68 -70.33
C LEU A 185 26.75 -45.42 -69.54
N GLU A 186 27.66 -44.97 -68.67
CA GLU A 186 27.51 -43.76 -67.86
C GLU A 186 27.46 -42.47 -68.70
N LYS A 187 28.42 -42.28 -69.62
CA LYS A 187 28.52 -41.04 -70.40
C LYS A 187 27.67 -41.02 -71.67
N ALA A 188 27.68 -42.09 -72.46
CA ALA A 188 26.94 -42.19 -73.73
C ALA A 188 25.44 -42.41 -73.52
N LEU A 189 25.06 -43.24 -72.54
CA LEU A 189 23.65 -43.62 -72.29
C LEU A 189 23.08 -43.05 -70.97
N GLY A 190 23.85 -42.25 -70.23
CA GLY A 190 23.36 -41.49 -69.07
C GLY A 190 23.05 -42.32 -67.82
N VAL A 191 23.59 -43.53 -67.69
CA VAL A 191 23.36 -44.38 -66.51
C VAL A 191 24.13 -43.83 -65.30
N ARG A 192 23.41 -43.39 -64.26
CA ARG A 192 23.97 -42.66 -63.12
C ARG A 192 24.56 -43.58 -62.04
N ARG A 193 25.69 -43.14 -61.46
CA ARG A 193 26.32 -43.72 -60.26
C ARG A 193 25.95 -43.02 -58.96
N VAL A 194 25.55 -41.74 -59.05
CA VAL A 194 25.30 -40.85 -57.92
C VAL A 194 23.81 -40.48 -57.94
N PRO A 195 23.09 -40.52 -56.79
CA PRO A 195 21.69 -40.10 -56.72
C PRO A 195 21.56 -38.65 -57.21
N ARG A 196 20.62 -38.35 -58.11
CA ARG A 196 20.41 -36.97 -58.57
C ARG A 196 20.05 -36.07 -57.37
N ILE A 197 20.66 -34.89 -57.24
CA ILE A 197 20.34 -33.94 -56.16
C ILE A 197 19.39 -32.81 -56.59
N LYS A 198 19.52 -32.29 -57.82
CA LYS A 198 18.78 -31.14 -58.36
C LYS A 198 17.94 -31.52 -59.58
N LEU A 199 16.66 -31.16 -59.62
CA LEU A 199 15.81 -31.24 -60.81
C LEU A 199 16.14 -30.12 -61.79
N ASP A 200 15.69 -30.27 -63.04
CA ASP A 200 15.91 -29.28 -64.11
C ASP A 200 15.22 -27.94 -63.81
N GLY A 201 14.15 -27.96 -63.01
CA GLY A 201 13.50 -26.78 -62.44
C GLY A 201 14.18 -26.20 -61.18
N GLY A 202 15.45 -26.54 -60.92
CA GLY A 202 16.28 -25.92 -59.87
C GLY A 202 16.00 -26.30 -58.41
N SER A 203 14.91 -27.04 -58.13
CA SER A 203 14.63 -27.57 -56.79
C SER A 203 15.29 -28.92 -56.54
N LEU A 204 15.34 -29.36 -55.26
CA LEU A 204 15.83 -30.68 -54.87
C LEU A 204 15.12 -31.82 -55.65
N SER A 205 15.76 -32.97 -55.82
CA SER A 205 15.23 -34.13 -56.55
C SER A 205 14.15 -34.92 -55.79
N THR A 206 13.49 -35.82 -56.50
CA THR A 206 12.60 -36.83 -55.90
C THR A 206 13.38 -37.85 -55.07
N GLU A 207 14.53 -38.26 -55.57
CA GLU A 207 15.45 -39.23 -54.98
C GLU A 207 16.05 -38.72 -53.67
N PHE A 208 16.50 -37.46 -53.64
CA PHE A 208 17.12 -36.88 -52.44
C PHE A 208 16.07 -36.50 -51.39
N ARG A 209 14.86 -36.07 -51.80
CA ARG A 209 13.71 -35.98 -50.87
C ARG A 209 13.34 -37.34 -50.27
N HIS A 210 13.45 -38.43 -51.04
CA HIS A 210 13.24 -39.79 -50.53
C HIS A 210 14.30 -40.16 -49.48
N ILE A 211 15.57 -39.90 -49.75
CA ILE A 211 16.68 -40.15 -48.80
C ILE A 211 16.45 -39.38 -47.49
N ILE A 212 16.12 -38.07 -47.55
CA ILE A 212 15.80 -37.28 -46.34
C ILE A 212 14.63 -37.87 -45.56
N ARG A 213 13.57 -38.32 -46.26
CA ARG A 213 12.34 -38.79 -45.62
C ARG A 213 12.50 -40.17 -44.94
N TYR A 214 13.26 -41.07 -45.53
CA TYR A 214 13.31 -42.48 -45.11
C TYR A 214 14.69 -42.97 -44.63
N ARG A 215 15.78 -42.23 -44.92
CA ARG A 215 17.16 -42.53 -44.50
C ARG A 215 17.89 -41.27 -43.98
N PRO A 216 17.32 -40.54 -42.99
CA PRO A 216 17.90 -39.30 -42.44
C PRO A 216 19.24 -39.51 -41.71
N ASP A 217 19.63 -40.75 -41.41
CA ASP A 217 20.96 -41.14 -40.94
C ASP A 217 22.00 -41.23 -42.06
N LYS A 218 21.59 -41.39 -43.33
CA LYS A 218 22.51 -41.49 -44.47
C LYS A 218 22.78 -40.15 -45.15
N VAL A 219 21.88 -39.17 -45.06
CA VAL A 219 21.96 -37.85 -45.73
C VAL A 219 23.37 -37.25 -45.67
N VAL A 220 23.95 -37.14 -44.47
CA VAL A 220 25.28 -36.54 -44.25
C VAL A 220 26.41 -37.34 -44.92
N GLY A 221 26.36 -38.68 -44.86
CA GLY A 221 27.32 -39.55 -45.54
C GLY A 221 27.20 -39.53 -47.07
N VAL A 222 25.98 -39.42 -47.60
CA VAL A 222 25.72 -39.27 -49.04
C VAL A 222 26.29 -37.95 -49.55
N LEU A 223 26.08 -36.84 -48.84
CA LEU A 223 26.69 -35.55 -49.16
C LEU A 223 28.22 -35.63 -49.06
N LYS A 224 28.76 -36.19 -47.97
CA LYS A 224 30.21 -36.32 -47.73
C LYS A 224 30.93 -37.12 -48.82
N LYS A 225 30.29 -38.16 -49.35
CA LYS A 225 30.88 -39.07 -50.35
C LYS A 225 30.87 -38.50 -51.76
N HIS A 226 29.78 -37.87 -52.18
CA HIS A 226 29.58 -37.40 -53.56
C HIS A 226 29.63 -35.87 -53.68
N TRP A 227 30.32 -35.18 -52.77
CA TRP A 227 30.33 -33.71 -52.75
C TRP A 227 30.79 -33.11 -54.08
N ASP A 228 31.86 -33.66 -54.68
CA ASP A 228 32.42 -33.18 -55.94
C ASP A 228 31.43 -33.30 -57.13
N ASP A 229 30.45 -34.21 -57.06
CA ASP A 229 29.34 -34.35 -58.03
C ASP A 229 28.14 -33.44 -57.70
N TYR A 230 28.09 -32.87 -56.49
CA TYR A 230 26.96 -32.09 -55.95
C TYR A 230 27.23 -30.58 -55.85
N ASP A 231 28.46 -30.18 -55.58
CA ASP A 231 28.92 -28.79 -55.42
C ASP A 231 28.42 -27.88 -56.57
N VAL A 232 28.62 -28.35 -57.81
CA VAL A 232 28.18 -27.69 -59.06
C VAL A 232 26.66 -27.52 -59.19
N ASP A 233 25.87 -28.23 -58.39
CA ASP A 233 24.41 -28.20 -58.37
C ASP A 233 23.82 -27.47 -57.15
N MET A 234 24.64 -27.02 -56.19
CA MET A 234 24.22 -26.34 -54.95
C MET A 234 23.70 -24.92 -55.17
N SER A 235 22.46 -24.81 -55.64
CA SER A 235 21.72 -23.54 -55.68
C SER A 235 21.17 -23.16 -54.29
N GLN A 236 21.04 -21.86 -53.99
CA GLN A 236 20.49 -21.39 -52.71
C GLN A 236 19.14 -22.04 -52.31
N PRO A 237 18.17 -22.31 -53.22
CA PRO A 237 16.96 -23.05 -52.86
C PRO A 237 17.22 -24.49 -52.40
N ILE A 238 18.23 -25.16 -52.94
CA ILE A 238 18.64 -26.51 -52.52
C ILE A 238 19.36 -26.45 -51.18
N VAL A 239 20.31 -25.53 -51.02
CA VAL A 239 20.99 -25.26 -49.74
C VAL A 239 19.97 -25.02 -48.63
N ASN A 240 19.08 -24.03 -48.79
CA ASN A 240 18.03 -23.72 -47.81
C ASN A 240 17.13 -24.92 -47.50
N THR A 241 16.82 -25.76 -48.49
CA THR A 241 16.02 -26.99 -48.29
C THR A 241 16.80 -28.03 -47.47
N LEU A 242 18.10 -28.19 -47.71
CA LEU A 242 18.97 -29.13 -46.99
C LEU A 242 19.26 -28.66 -45.57
N SER A 243 19.57 -27.38 -45.35
CA SER A 243 19.75 -26.76 -44.03
C SER A 243 18.54 -26.96 -43.12
N GLN A 244 17.32 -26.90 -43.68
CA GLN A 244 16.06 -27.14 -42.95
C GLN A 244 15.65 -28.62 -42.88
N SER A 245 16.32 -29.52 -43.61
CA SER A 245 15.96 -30.94 -43.65
C SER A 245 16.39 -31.67 -42.39
N LYS A 246 15.55 -32.61 -41.92
CA LYS A 246 15.81 -33.37 -40.70
C LYS A 246 16.84 -34.48 -40.94
N VAL A 247 17.90 -34.47 -40.13
CA VAL A 247 18.99 -35.44 -40.10
C VAL A 247 19.11 -36.08 -38.72
N THR A 248 19.72 -37.28 -38.66
CA THR A 248 19.92 -38.01 -37.41
C THR A 248 21.12 -37.48 -36.64
N CYS A 249 20.93 -37.19 -35.35
CA CYS A 249 22.01 -36.86 -34.41
C CYS A 249 22.51 -38.12 -33.68
N SER A 250 23.68 -38.05 -33.04
CA SER A 250 24.32 -39.22 -32.41
C SER A 250 23.50 -39.87 -31.28
N GLY A 251 22.70 -39.10 -30.54
CA GLY A 251 21.74 -39.63 -29.56
C GLY A 251 20.44 -40.21 -30.17
N GLY A 252 20.32 -40.26 -31.51
CA GLY A 252 19.15 -40.76 -32.23
C GLY A 252 18.05 -39.73 -32.51
N GLN A 253 18.14 -38.52 -31.94
CA GLN A 253 17.19 -37.44 -32.18
C GLN A 253 17.28 -36.87 -33.61
N LEU A 254 16.13 -36.50 -34.18
CA LEU A 254 16.08 -35.77 -35.46
C LEU A 254 16.12 -34.25 -35.23
N ARG A 255 16.99 -33.56 -35.95
CA ARG A 255 17.15 -32.09 -35.96
C ARG A 255 17.29 -31.60 -37.40
N SER A 256 16.91 -30.35 -37.68
CA SER A 256 17.24 -29.71 -38.96
C SER A 256 18.77 -29.59 -39.08
N LEU A 257 19.36 -29.77 -40.26
CA LEU A 257 20.81 -29.77 -40.46
C LEU A 257 21.51 -28.53 -39.87
N LYS A 258 20.93 -27.33 -40.05
CA LYS A 258 21.39 -26.06 -39.44
C LYS A 258 21.34 -26.00 -37.90
N ASP A 259 20.55 -26.86 -37.26
CA ASP A 259 20.41 -26.94 -35.81
C ASP A 259 21.34 -28.04 -35.21
N THR A 260 22.46 -28.35 -35.90
CA THR A 260 23.40 -29.43 -35.53
C THR A 260 24.86 -29.02 -35.61
N TYR A 261 25.71 -29.78 -34.93
CA TYR A 261 27.15 -29.57 -34.84
C TYR A 261 27.91 -30.79 -35.37
N LEU A 262 29.07 -30.57 -35.99
CA LEU A 262 29.98 -31.66 -36.35
C LEU A 262 30.53 -32.32 -35.05
N PRO A 263 30.66 -33.66 -34.95
CA PRO A 263 31.08 -34.36 -33.72
C PRO A 263 32.58 -34.20 -33.36
N LEU A 264 33.13 -33.00 -33.52
CA LEU A 264 34.52 -32.65 -33.19
C LEU A 264 34.81 -32.86 -31.71
N ARG A 265 36.02 -33.34 -31.41
CA ARG A 265 36.46 -33.65 -30.04
C ARG A 265 36.30 -32.47 -29.09
N ASP A 266 36.82 -31.31 -29.46
CA ASP A 266 36.87 -30.14 -28.56
C ASP A 266 35.45 -29.65 -28.21
N LEU A 267 34.50 -29.79 -29.14
CA LEU A 267 33.08 -29.56 -28.89
C LEU A 267 32.48 -30.61 -27.95
N LYS A 268 32.76 -31.91 -28.16
CA LYS A 268 32.30 -32.99 -27.27
C LYS A 268 32.84 -32.81 -25.85
N ASP A 269 34.14 -32.55 -25.71
CA ASP A 269 34.82 -32.31 -24.44
C ASP A 269 34.23 -31.06 -23.73
N THR A 270 33.86 -30.01 -24.48
CA THR A 270 33.17 -28.81 -23.96
C THR A 270 31.72 -29.11 -23.51
N VAL A 271 30.91 -29.80 -24.32
CA VAL A 271 29.54 -30.22 -23.99
C VAL A 271 29.52 -31.08 -22.73
N GLN A 272 30.47 -32.02 -22.60
CA GLN A 272 30.62 -32.88 -21.44
C GLN A 272 31.08 -32.10 -20.19
N THR A 273 31.96 -31.11 -20.34
CA THR A 273 32.39 -30.21 -19.25
C THR A 273 31.21 -29.39 -18.72
N LEU A 274 30.33 -28.90 -19.61
CA LEU A 274 29.06 -28.26 -19.28
C LEU A 274 27.97 -29.26 -18.84
N GLY A 275 28.30 -30.55 -18.67
CA GLY A 275 27.44 -31.56 -18.04
C GLY A 275 26.31 -32.10 -18.92
N ILE A 276 26.28 -31.76 -20.20
CA ILE A 276 25.36 -32.34 -21.20
C ILE A 276 25.95 -33.65 -21.74
N GLY A 277 25.09 -34.63 -22.01
CA GLY A 277 25.48 -35.95 -22.53
C GLY A 277 25.33 -36.07 -24.04
N HIS A 278 25.12 -37.31 -24.50
CA HIS A 278 24.86 -37.67 -25.91
C HIS A 278 23.56 -37.05 -26.50
N GLU A 279 22.80 -36.30 -25.71
CA GLU A 279 21.56 -35.60 -26.08
C GLU A 279 21.80 -34.29 -26.86
N PHE A 280 23.05 -33.77 -26.87
CA PHE A 280 23.44 -32.63 -27.69
C PHE A 280 23.34 -32.96 -29.19
N PRO A 281 22.93 -32.01 -30.08
CA PRO A 281 22.70 -32.30 -31.50
C PRO A 281 23.99 -32.38 -32.33
N PHE A 282 24.91 -33.26 -31.94
CA PHE A 282 26.00 -33.68 -32.80
C PHE A 282 25.47 -34.56 -33.94
N LEU A 283 25.92 -34.32 -35.17
CA LEU A 283 25.58 -35.13 -36.34
C LEU A 283 25.98 -36.60 -36.15
N LYS A 284 25.09 -37.52 -36.51
CA LYS A 284 25.42 -38.94 -36.58
C LYS A 284 26.27 -39.21 -37.82
N VAL A 285 27.57 -39.37 -37.60
CA VAL A 285 28.54 -39.89 -38.56
C VAL A 285 28.72 -41.39 -38.28
N SER A 286 29.22 -42.18 -39.24
CA SER A 286 29.60 -43.59 -38.97
C SER A 286 30.95 -43.65 -38.26
N ASP A 287 31.17 -44.69 -37.45
CA ASP A 287 32.36 -44.78 -36.58
C ASP A 287 33.68 -44.70 -37.39
N ASP A 288 33.73 -45.33 -38.56
CA ASP A 288 34.87 -45.24 -39.50
C ASP A 288 35.12 -43.82 -40.04
N LEU A 289 34.05 -43.04 -40.27
CA LEU A 289 34.13 -41.67 -40.77
C LEU A 289 34.45 -40.66 -39.65
N GLU A 290 34.05 -40.93 -38.40
CA GLU A 290 34.42 -40.10 -37.25
C GLU A 290 35.88 -40.35 -36.84
N ALA A 291 36.32 -41.61 -36.81
CA ALA A 291 37.70 -41.98 -36.47
C ALA A 291 38.75 -41.43 -37.46
N ASN A 292 38.36 -41.17 -38.70
CA ASN A 292 39.21 -40.61 -39.76
C ASN A 292 38.83 -39.16 -40.14
N MET A 293 38.19 -38.41 -39.23
CA MET A 293 37.63 -37.08 -39.52
C MET A 293 38.70 -35.99 -39.75
N ILE A 294 39.06 -35.76 -41.01
CA ILE A 294 39.87 -34.62 -41.45
C ILE A 294 38.95 -33.41 -41.66
N LEU A 295 39.03 -32.38 -40.82
CA LEU A 295 38.11 -31.22 -40.83
C LEU A 295 37.98 -30.54 -42.21
N ARG A 296 39.06 -30.50 -43.00
CA ARG A 296 39.06 -29.97 -44.38
C ARG A 296 37.97 -30.60 -45.25
N ASP A 297 37.75 -31.91 -45.10
CA ASP A 297 36.91 -32.72 -45.98
C ASP A 297 35.42 -32.62 -45.60
N TRP A 298 35.13 -31.95 -44.48
CA TRP A 298 33.80 -31.69 -43.92
C TRP A 298 33.35 -30.23 -44.05
N ARG A 299 34.23 -29.31 -44.50
CA ARG A 299 33.95 -27.86 -44.54
C ARG A 299 32.69 -27.48 -45.33
N PHE A 300 32.29 -28.29 -46.32
CA PHE A 300 31.04 -28.11 -47.07
C PHE A 300 29.78 -28.05 -46.20
N LEU A 301 29.80 -28.62 -44.99
CA LEU A 301 28.66 -28.54 -44.06
C LEU A 301 28.43 -27.11 -43.52
N HIS A 302 29.43 -26.23 -43.61
CA HIS A 302 29.29 -24.81 -43.28
C HIS A 302 28.23 -24.13 -44.16
N ASP A 303 28.12 -24.54 -45.43
CA ASP A 303 27.14 -23.99 -46.37
C ASP A 303 25.69 -24.35 -45.96
N PHE A 304 25.50 -25.36 -45.11
CA PHE A 304 24.22 -25.72 -44.51
C PHE A 304 24.02 -25.20 -43.07
N GLU A 305 24.82 -24.23 -42.63
CA GLU A 305 24.83 -23.64 -41.28
C GLU A 305 25.18 -24.66 -40.16
N VAL A 306 25.85 -25.77 -40.45
CA VAL A 306 26.31 -26.72 -39.41
C VAL A 306 27.42 -26.10 -38.57
N GLY A 307 27.34 -26.21 -37.26
CA GLY A 307 28.35 -25.65 -36.34
C GLY A 307 29.65 -26.45 -36.25
N PHE A 308 30.78 -25.76 -36.34
CA PHE A 308 32.14 -26.31 -36.17
C PHE A 308 32.85 -25.78 -34.91
N GLU A 309 32.36 -24.69 -34.32
CA GLU A 309 32.99 -23.96 -33.23
C GLU A 309 31.94 -23.71 -32.12
N PRO A 310 32.36 -23.51 -30.85
CA PRO A 310 31.44 -23.31 -29.74
C PRO A 310 30.95 -21.85 -29.71
N ASP A 311 30.02 -21.54 -30.62
CA ASP A 311 29.46 -20.21 -30.85
C ASP A 311 28.33 -19.84 -29.85
N LEU A 312 27.70 -18.68 -30.03
CA LEU A 312 26.55 -18.30 -29.20
C LEU A 312 25.37 -19.29 -29.34
N ASN A 313 25.10 -19.83 -30.54
CA ASN A 313 24.06 -20.85 -30.73
C ASN A 313 24.38 -22.14 -29.94
N PHE A 314 25.66 -22.52 -29.87
CA PHE A 314 26.12 -23.71 -29.16
C PHE A 314 25.80 -23.63 -27.67
N TYR A 315 26.20 -22.52 -27.01
CA TYR A 315 25.90 -22.31 -25.59
C TYR A 315 24.38 -22.12 -25.34
N ILE A 316 23.65 -21.49 -26.27
CA ILE A 316 22.18 -21.39 -26.20
C ILE A 316 21.51 -22.77 -26.29
N GLU A 317 21.94 -23.68 -27.17
CA GLU A 317 21.41 -25.06 -27.17
C GLU A 317 21.88 -25.86 -25.95
N VAL A 318 23.07 -25.62 -25.37
CA VAL A 318 23.45 -26.18 -24.06
C VAL A 318 22.41 -25.78 -23.00
N LEU A 319 22.11 -24.48 -22.83
CA LEU A 319 21.06 -24.01 -21.91
C LEU A 319 19.69 -24.64 -22.22
N ARG A 320 19.30 -24.72 -23.49
CA ARG A 320 18.04 -25.38 -23.92
C ARG A 320 18.01 -26.88 -23.63
N GLN A 321 19.17 -27.55 -23.55
CA GLN A 321 19.25 -28.95 -23.12
C GLN A 321 19.12 -29.05 -21.59
N HIS A 322 19.75 -28.17 -20.81
CA HIS A 322 19.50 -28.06 -19.36
C HIS A 322 18.02 -27.81 -19.04
N ARG A 323 17.33 -26.89 -19.75
CA ARG A 323 15.90 -26.61 -19.56
C ARG A 323 14.98 -27.80 -19.85
N ARG A 324 15.35 -28.66 -20.82
CA ARG A 324 14.55 -29.86 -21.18
C ARG A 324 14.79 -31.05 -20.25
N ARG A 325 15.89 -31.06 -19.50
CA ARG A 325 16.38 -32.23 -18.78
C ARG A 325 15.83 -32.30 -17.36
N ARG A 326 15.36 -33.48 -16.95
CA ARG A 326 14.95 -33.76 -15.56
C ARG A 326 16.13 -34.34 -14.79
N TYR A 327 16.61 -33.59 -13.80
CA TYR A 327 17.68 -34.01 -12.91
C TYR A 327 17.11 -34.92 -11.80
N ARG A 328 17.84 -35.99 -11.46
CA ARG A 328 17.48 -36.89 -10.33
C ARG A 328 17.90 -36.33 -8.97
N THR A 329 18.93 -35.51 -8.98
CA THR A 329 19.52 -34.80 -7.85
C THR A 329 19.91 -33.43 -8.35
N TRP A 330 19.47 -32.38 -7.66
CA TRP A 330 19.87 -31.01 -7.93
C TRP A 330 20.98 -30.61 -6.95
N GLY A 331 21.98 -29.85 -7.40
CA GLY A 331 23.19 -29.58 -6.62
C GLY A 331 24.11 -28.56 -7.31
N SER A 332 25.14 -28.10 -6.58
CA SER A 332 26.08 -27.09 -7.07
C SER A 332 26.72 -27.45 -8.41
N ASP A 333 27.28 -28.65 -8.55
CA ASP A 333 27.92 -29.14 -9.79
C ASP A 333 27.09 -28.91 -11.08
N ILE A 334 25.75 -28.96 -10.99
CA ILE A 334 24.86 -28.72 -12.13
C ILE A 334 24.59 -27.21 -12.31
N ARG A 335 24.43 -26.46 -11.21
CA ARG A 335 24.35 -24.99 -11.23
C ARG A 335 25.62 -24.39 -11.83
N ASP A 336 26.78 -24.77 -11.32
CA ASP A 336 28.12 -24.31 -11.74
C ASP A 336 28.33 -24.45 -13.25
N LYS A 337 27.78 -25.51 -13.87
CA LYS A 337 27.86 -25.75 -15.32
C LYS A 337 26.90 -24.89 -16.13
N ILE A 338 25.70 -24.61 -15.61
CA ILE A 338 24.76 -23.65 -16.21
C ILE A 338 25.34 -22.22 -16.11
N LEU A 339 25.87 -21.86 -14.93
CA LEU A 339 26.60 -20.61 -14.70
C LEU A 339 27.78 -20.47 -15.66
N LYS A 340 28.54 -21.55 -15.89
CA LYS A 340 29.66 -21.55 -16.85
C LYS A 340 29.21 -21.36 -18.30
N ALA A 341 28.03 -21.88 -18.69
CA ALA A 341 27.45 -21.59 -19.99
C ALA A 341 27.07 -20.10 -20.14
N TYR A 342 26.51 -19.47 -19.09
CA TYR A 342 26.29 -18.01 -19.09
C TYR A 342 27.60 -17.22 -19.17
N GLU A 343 28.66 -17.62 -18.45
CA GLU A 343 29.97 -16.96 -18.57
C GLU A 343 30.48 -16.98 -20.02
N PHE A 344 30.41 -18.13 -20.69
CA PHE A 344 30.88 -18.23 -22.07
C PHE A 344 30.03 -17.42 -23.06
N ILE A 345 28.72 -17.31 -22.84
CA ILE A 345 27.86 -16.38 -23.62
C ILE A 345 28.30 -14.93 -23.37
N ALA A 346 28.56 -14.55 -22.12
CA ALA A 346 28.99 -13.20 -21.74
C ALA A 346 30.35 -12.81 -22.31
N GLU A 347 31.28 -13.78 -22.44
CA GLU A 347 32.62 -13.57 -23.01
C GLU A 347 32.62 -13.49 -24.54
N ASN A 348 31.66 -14.14 -25.22
CA ASN A 348 31.63 -14.25 -26.68
C ASN A 348 30.55 -13.39 -27.36
N CYS A 349 29.70 -12.68 -26.61
CA CYS A 349 28.70 -11.79 -27.18
C CYS A 349 29.29 -10.43 -27.56
N SER A 350 29.05 -10.00 -28.80
CA SER A 350 29.30 -8.62 -29.25
C SER A 350 28.02 -7.79 -29.27
N ASP A 351 28.14 -6.46 -29.24
CA ASP A 351 27.00 -5.53 -29.17
C ASP A 351 26.00 -5.72 -30.33
N THR A 352 26.50 -6.07 -31.52
CA THR A 352 25.69 -6.35 -32.73
C THR A 352 24.88 -7.64 -32.63
N GLN A 353 25.14 -8.49 -31.64
CA GLN A 353 24.42 -9.74 -31.40
C GLN A 353 23.44 -9.63 -30.21
N ARG A 354 23.46 -8.52 -29.46
CA ARG A 354 22.71 -8.34 -28.20
C ARG A 354 21.20 -8.56 -28.37
N GLU A 355 20.58 -7.86 -29.31
CA GLU A 355 19.13 -7.94 -29.59
C GLU A 355 18.69 -9.38 -29.95
N TRP A 356 19.46 -10.04 -30.83
CA TRP A 356 19.23 -11.43 -31.21
C TRP A 356 19.37 -12.39 -30.03
N LEU A 357 20.37 -12.18 -29.16
CA LEU A 357 20.62 -13.02 -27.99
C LEU A 357 19.47 -12.90 -26.98
N CYS A 358 19.00 -11.67 -26.71
CA CYS A 358 17.83 -11.43 -25.88
C CYS A 358 16.59 -12.14 -26.44
N GLU A 359 16.27 -11.99 -27.73
CA GLU A 359 15.16 -12.71 -28.36
C GLU A 359 15.28 -14.24 -28.23
N LYS A 360 16.49 -14.80 -28.34
CA LYS A 360 16.68 -16.26 -28.21
C LYS A 360 16.55 -16.79 -26.78
N ILE A 361 16.88 -15.97 -25.79
CA ILE A 361 16.78 -16.28 -24.35
C ILE A 361 15.35 -16.08 -23.84
N ASP A 362 14.74 -14.95 -24.15
CA ASP A 362 13.39 -14.56 -23.71
C ASP A 362 12.33 -15.53 -24.25
N ALA A 363 12.28 -15.71 -25.58
CA ALA A 363 11.33 -16.61 -26.26
C ALA A 363 11.54 -18.11 -25.97
N ARG A 364 12.44 -18.46 -25.04
CA ARG A 364 12.70 -19.82 -24.57
C ARG A 364 12.93 -19.93 -23.06
N GLU A 365 12.65 -18.89 -22.28
CA GLU A 365 12.85 -18.86 -20.82
C GLU A 365 14.24 -19.42 -20.44
N LEU A 366 15.34 -18.79 -20.87
CA LEU A 366 16.69 -19.33 -20.65
C LEU A 366 17.46 -18.69 -19.48
N ILE A 367 16.77 -18.01 -18.55
CA ILE A 367 17.32 -17.56 -17.27
C ILE A 367 16.91 -18.54 -16.17
N LEU A 368 17.86 -18.98 -15.33
CA LEU A 368 17.62 -19.86 -14.19
C LEU A 368 17.17 -19.03 -12.97
N ASP A 369 15.93 -19.24 -12.50
CA ASP A 369 15.26 -18.47 -11.44
C ASP A 369 16.03 -18.59 -10.09
N PRO A 370 16.18 -17.51 -9.32
CA PRO A 370 16.76 -17.51 -7.96
C PRO A 370 16.24 -18.60 -7.01
N CYS A 371 14.97 -19.00 -7.13
CA CYS A 371 14.38 -20.13 -6.38
C CYS A 371 15.17 -21.44 -6.58
N SER A 372 15.83 -21.61 -7.73
CA SER A 372 16.67 -22.77 -8.06
C SER A 372 17.96 -22.85 -7.23
N PHE A 373 18.31 -21.80 -6.48
CA PHE A 373 19.53 -21.73 -5.67
C PHE A 373 19.28 -22.03 -4.18
N GLN A 374 18.02 -22.13 -3.77
CA GLN A 374 17.60 -22.43 -2.39
C GLN A 374 17.91 -23.89 -2.00
N GLU A 375 18.18 -24.14 -0.71
CA GLU A 375 18.58 -25.48 -0.21
C GLU A 375 17.53 -26.58 -0.42
N ASN A 376 16.26 -26.20 -0.55
CA ASN A 376 15.12 -27.08 -0.79
C ASN A 376 14.75 -27.25 -2.28
N ALA A 377 15.51 -26.64 -3.21
CA ALA A 377 15.21 -26.66 -4.64
C ALA A 377 15.32 -28.09 -5.21
N SER A 378 14.20 -28.60 -5.76
CA SER A 378 14.12 -29.96 -6.32
C SER A 378 14.64 -30.07 -7.76
N GLY A 379 14.97 -28.96 -8.40
CA GLY A 379 15.44 -28.88 -9.78
C GLY A 379 15.49 -27.43 -10.28
N PRO A 380 15.89 -27.23 -11.55
CA PRO A 380 15.96 -25.89 -12.13
C PRO A 380 14.57 -25.35 -12.50
N ILE A 381 14.28 -24.12 -12.08
CA ILE A 381 13.13 -23.32 -12.53
C ILE A 381 13.65 -22.28 -13.51
N TRP A 382 12.94 -22.07 -14.61
CA TRP A 382 13.39 -21.23 -15.72
C TRP A 382 12.39 -20.09 -15.98
N ILE A 383 12.91 -18.91 -16.31
CA ILE A 383 12.16 -17.67 -16.51
C ILE A 383 12.69 -16.89 -17.73
N ASP A 384 11.87 -15.97 -18.23
CA ASP A 384 12.18 -15.03 -19.31
C ASP A 384 12.82 -13.73 -18.79
N ILE A 385 13.16 -12.79 -19.67
CA ILE A 385 13.83 -11.53 -19.30
C ILE A 385 12.84 -10.59 -18.59
N GLN A 386 11.58 -10.57 -19.02
CA GLN A 386 10.53 -9.70 -18.45
C GLN A 386 10.18 -10.06 -17.00
N SER A 387 10.36 -11.34 -16.63
CA SER A 387 10.20 -11.87 -15.28
C SER A 387 11.41 -11.60 -14.36
N CYS A 388 12.45 -10.94 -14.85
CA CYS A 388 13.66 -10.62 -14.08
C CYS A 388 13.72 -9.13 -13.68
N ALA A 389 14.49 -8.87 -12.63
CA ALA A 389 15.11 -7.59 -12.32
C ALA A 389 16.53 -7.86 -11.80
N TRP A 390 17.44 -6.89 -11.85
CA TRP A 390 18.75 -7.08 -11.26
C TRP A 390 18.65 -6.99 -9.73
N ARG A 391 18.35 -5.82 -9.19
CA ARG A 391 17.95 -5.61 -7.78
C ARG A 391 16.45 -5.39 -7.67
N GLY A 392 15.89 -5.75 -6.51
CA GLY A 392 14.50 -5.49 -6.17
C GLY A 392 14.05 -6.24 -4.92
N PRO A 393 12.85 -5.93 -4.38
CA PRO A 393 12.34 -6.50 -3.14
C PRO A 393 11.91 -7.98 -3.31
N VAL A 394 12.61 -8.86 -2.59
CA VAL A 394 12.35 -10.31 -2.56
C VAL A 394 10.90 -10.63 -2.17
N ASP A 395 10.28 -11.56 -2.92
CA ASP A 395 8.90 -12.07 -2.77
C ASP A 395 7.78 -11.01 -2.73
N LEU A 396 8.04 -9.76 -3.12
CA LEU A 396 7.05 -8.69 -3.15
C LEU A 396 6.39 -8.53 -4.52
N LEU A 397 7.18 -8.64 -5.60
CA LEU A 397 6.79 -8.37 -6.99
C LEU A 397 6.63 -9.66 -7.81
N ALA A 398 6.19 -9.52 -9.06
CA ALA A 398 6.26 -10.59 -10.06
C ALA A 398 7.71 -10.84 -10.53
N LYS A 399 8.47 -9.76 -10.78
CA LYS A 399 9.89 -9.81 -11.17
C LYS A 399 10.76 -10.44 -10.08
N LYS A 400 11.74 -11.26 -10.49
CA LYS A 400 12.72 -11.93 -9.63
C LYS A 400 14.03 -11.13 -9.57
N PRO A 401 14.49 -10.68 -8.39
CA PRO A 401 15.77 -9.99 -8.26
C PRO A 401 16.93 -10.99 -8.38
N LEU A 402 17.70 -10.89 -9.45
CA LEU A 402 18.80 -11.81 -9.76
C LEU A 402 20.04 -11.57 -8.87
N SER A 403 20.32 -10.33 -8.45
CA SER A 403 21.52 -10.02 -7.66
C SER A 403 21.54 -10.62 -6.26
N GLU A 404 20.38 -11.06 -5.76
CA GLU A 404 20.22 -11.75 -4.47
C GLU A 404 20.80 -13.17 -4.50
N VAL A 405 21.06 -13.74 -5.69
CA VAL A 405 21.82 -14.97 -5.87
C VAL A 405 23.31 -14.64 -5.78
N PRO A 406 24.06 -15.14 -4.77
CA PRO A 406 25.47 -14.82 -4.61
C PRO A 406 26.32 -15.20 -5.82
N GLU A 407 25.97 -16.28 -6.52
CA GLU A 407 26.64 -16.74 -7.73
C GLU A 407 26.45 -15.80 -8.93
N TYR A 408 25.33 -15.08 -9.02
CA TYR A 408 25.12 -14.03 -10.03
C TYR A 408 25.75 -12.70 -9.60
N GLY A 409 25.49 -12.26 -8.37
CA GLY A 409 25.89 -10.94 -7.87
C GLY A 409 27.40 -10.77 -7.71
N ASN A 410 28.11 -11.79 -7.20
CA ASN A 410 29.56 -11.72 -6.96
C ASN A 410 30.43 -12.07 -8.18
N ASN A 411 29.83 -12.62 -9.24
CA ASN A 411 30.57 -12.97 -10.47
C ASN A 411 30.48 -11.79 -11.46
N PRO A 412 31.57 -11.05 -11.72
CA PRO A 412 31.52 -9.85 -12.55
C PRO A 412 31.11 -10.14 -14.00
N LYS A 413 31.37 -11.36 -14.51
CA LYS A 413 30.94 -11.76 -15.86
C LYS A 413 29.42 -11.95 -15.94
N LEU A 414 28.82 -12.53 -14.90
CA LEU A 414 27.38 -12.77 -14.84
C LEU A 414 26.61 -11.49 -14.51
N SER A 415 27.15 -10.65 -13.61
CA SER A 415 26.67 -9.29 -13.39
C SER A 415 26.66 -8.48 -14.71
N LYS A 416 27.77 -8.49 -15.47
CA LYS A 416 27.81 -7.89 -16.82
C LYS A 416 26.78 -8.52 -17.76
N PHE A 417 26.66 -9.84 -17.78
CA PHE A 417 25.73 -10.56 -18.65
C PHE A 417 24.27 -10.13 -18.41
N PHE A 418 23.79 -10.22 -17.17
CA PHE A 418 22.40 -9.90 -16.88
C PHE A 418 22.12 -8.40 -17.02
N ARG A 419 23.03 -7.51 -16.58
CA ARG A 419 22.81 -6.05 -16.65
C ARG A 419 23.05 -5.44 -18.03
N GLU A 420 24.21 -5.68 -18.62
CA GLU A 420 24.65 -4.97 -19.84
C GLU A 420 24.30 -5.73 -21.12
N VAL A 421 24.30 -7.07 -21.09
CA VAL A 421 24.00 -7.89 -22.29
C VAL A 421 22.50 -8.17 -22.38
N LEU A 422 21.82 -8.53 -21.28
CA LEU A 422 20.37 -8.81 -21.28
C LEU A 422 19.49 -7.61 -20.91
N ASP A 423 20.07 -6.45 -20.63
CA ASP A 423 19.37 -5.20 -20.30
C ASP A 423 18.44 -5.29 -19.06
N ILE A 424 18.79 -6.16 -18.10
CA ILE A 424 17.98 -6.37 -16.90
C ILE A 424 18.28 -5.24 -15.89
N GLU A 425 17.36 -4.29 -15.81
CA GLU A 425 17.42 -3.14 -14.90
C GLU A 425 17.04 -3.48 -13.45
N ASP A 426 17.32 -2.55 -12.54
CA ASP A 426 16.84 -2.60 -11.14
C ASP A 426 15.34 -2.21 -11.08
N THR A 427 14.56 -2.73 -10.13
CA THR A 427 13.12 -2.42 -10.05
C THR A 427 12.84 -0.97 -9.70
N THR A 428 11.84 -0.37 -10.36
CA THR A 428 11.47 1.05 -10.22
C THR A 428 10.08 1.23 -9.61
N TRP A 429 9.72 2.48 -9.29
CA TRP A 429 8.37 2.87 -8.91
C TRP A 429 7.28 2.37 -9.88
N ILE A 430 7.59 2.15 -11.17
CA ILE A 430 6.65 1.61 -12.16
C ILE A 430 6.28 0.15 -11.81
N ASP A 431 7.27 -0.68 -11.45
CA ASP A 431 7.06 -2.06 -11.04
C ASP A 431 6.28 -2.15 -9.72
N TYR A 432 6.56 -1.23 -8.79
CA TYR A 432 5.86 -1.14 -7.51
C TYR A 432 4.39 -0.73 -7.73
N LEU A 433 4.14 0.30 -8.54
CA LEU A 433 2.81 0.81 -8.87
C LEU A 433 1.95 -0.24 -9.58
N GLU A 434 2.49 -0.89 -10.62
CA GLU A 434 1.74 -1.92 -11.34
C GLU A 434 1.52 -3.17 -10.48
N THR A 435 2.39 -3.44 -9.49
CA THR A 435 2.12 -4.48 -8.48
C THR A 435 0.95 -4.08 -7.57
N VAL A 436 0.84 -2.81 -7.12
CA VAL A 436 -0.32 -2.34 -6.35
C VAL A 436 -1.61 -2.46 -7.18
N SER A 437 -1.60 -2.05 -8.45
CA SER A 437 -2.72 -2.24 -9.38
C SER A 437 -3.10 -3.72 -9.57
N ASN A 438 -2.12 -4.62 -9.69
CA ASN A 438 -2.39 -6.06 -9.73
C ASN A 438 -3.00 -6.60 -8.42
N LEU A 439 -2.52 -6.14 -7.26
CA LEU A 439 -3.07 -6.54 -5.96
C LEU A 439 -4.54 -6.08 -5.78
N ARG A 440 -4.92 -4.89 -6.28
CA ARG A 440 -6.33 -4.46 -6.31
C ARG A 440 -7.22 -5.35 -7.18
N ARG A 441 -6.67 -5.90 -8.27
CA ARG A 441 -7.40 -6.80 -9.20
C ARG A 441 -7.61 -8.22 -8.66
N LEU A 442 -7.04 -8.58 -7.50
CA LEU A 442 -7.22 -9.90 -6.88
C LEU A 442 -8.57 -10.02 -6.17
N THR A 443 -9.42 -10.94 -6.63
CA THR A 443 -10.75 -11.26 -6.05
C THR A 443 -10.69 -12.06 -4.74
N ARG A 444 -9.50 -12.25 -4.15
CA ARG A 444 -9.29 -12.98 -2.88
C ARG A 444 -8.21 -12.28 -2.04
N SER A 445 -8.62 -11.69 -0.93
CA SER A 445 -7.71 -11.10 0.05
C SER A 445 -6.82 -12.16 0.70
N SER A 446 -5.50 -12.06 0.50
CA SER A 446 -4.52 -12.82 1.30
C SER A 446 -4.39 -12.22 2.70
N PRO A 447 -4.20 -13.01 3.78
CA PRO A 447 -3.81 -12.49 5.09
C PRO A 447 -2.55 -11.60 5.05
N SER A 448 -1.63 -11.84 4.10
CA SER A 448 -0.41 -11.04 3.90
C SER A 448 -0.60 -9.79 3.03
N LEU A 449 -1.81 -9.53 2.52
CA LEU A 449 -2.08 -8.37 1.66
C LEU A 449 -1.76 -7.01 2.32
N PRO A 450 -2.14 -6.74 3.59
CA PRO A 450 -1.84 -5.45 4.22
C PRO A 450 -0.33 -5.17 4.30
N GLU A 451 0.46 -6.20 4.64
CA GLU A 451 1.92 -6.09 4.76
C GLU A 451 2.60 -5.87 3.41
N LYS A 452 2.14 -6.55 2.35
CA LYS A 452 2.68 -6.34 0.99
C LYS A 452 2.36 -4.94 0.48
N VAL A 453 1.12 -4.48 0.64
CA VAL A 453 0.72 -3.12 0.23
C VAL A 453 1.49 -2.05 1.02
N LEU A 454 1.67 -2.24 2.33
CA LEU A 454 2.47 -1.33 3.17
C LEU A 454 3.95 -1.26 2.74
N LYS A 455 4.55 -2.38 2.32
CA LYS A 455 5.92 -2.41 1.75
C LYS A 455 5.98 -1.68 0.40
N LEU A 456 4.97 -1.84 -0.46
CA LEU A 456 4.91 -1.18 -1.77
C LEU A 456 4.78 0.35 -1.65
N TYR A 457 3.95 0.88 -0.74
CA TYR A 457 3.87 2.34 -0.54
C TYR A 457 5.17 2.93 0.02
N ARG A 458 5.91 2.19 0.86
CA ARG A 458 7.25 2.60 1.30
C ARG A 458 8.21 2.72 0.12
N LEU A 459 8.27 1.69 -0.71
CA LEU A 459 9.14 1.68 -1.89
C LEU A 459 8.76 2.75 -2.93
N LEU A 460 7.47 3.07 -3.07
CA LEU A 460 7.01 4.22 -3.89
C LEU A 460 7.45 5.57 -3.29
N LEU A 461 7.52 5.69 -1.95
CA LEU A 461 8.01 6.89 -1.27
C LEU A 461 9.54 7.01 -1.26
N SER A 462 10.25 5.87 -1.26
CA SER A 462 11.71 5.77 -1.07
C SER A 462 12.44 5.10 -2.24
N ASP A 463 12.03 5.37 -3.49
CA ASP A 463 12.75 4.89 -4.66
C ASP A 463 14.04 5.71 -4.89
N ASP A 464 15.12 5.28 -4.26
CA ASP A 464 16.47 5.84 -4.45
C ASP A 464 17.07 5.51 -5.84
N HIS A 465 16.43 4.64 -6.64
CA HIS A 465 16.93 4.20 -7.96
C HIS A 465 16.34 5.00 -9.12
N SER A 466 15.11 5.51 -8.99
CA SER A 466 14.50 6.37 -10.02
C SER A 466 13.58 7.43 -9.42
N THR A 467 13.64 8.66 -9.93
CA THR A 467 12.79 9.76 -9.43
C THR A 467 11.32 9.49 -9.73
N PRO A 468 10.43 9.35 -8.72
CA PRO A 468 9.03 9.01 -8.98
C PRO A 468 8.26 10.13 -9.68
N ASP A 469 7.53 9.79 -10.75
CA ASP A 469 6.56 10.71 -11.33
C ASP A 469 5.29 10.76 -10.46
N TRP A 470 5.31 11.63 -9.47
CA TRP A 470 4.18 11.86 -8.58
C TRP A 470 2.93 12.39 -9.27
N MET A 471 3.01 12.93 -10.50
CA MET A 471 1.83 13.28 -11.28
C MET A 471 1.16 12.03 -11.82
N HIS A 472 1.91 11.14 -12.48
CA HIS A 472 1.37 9.88 -12.99
C HIS A 472 0.95 8.92 -11.87
N ILE A 473 1.73 8.83 -10.77
CA ILE A 473 1.36 8.02 -9.60
C ILE A 473 0.04 8.53 -9.00
N SER A 474 -0.13 9.84 -8.81
CA SER A 474 -1.37 10.40 -8.26
C SER A 474 -2.57 10.19 -9.20
N GLU A 475 -2.39 10.31 -10.51
CA GLU A 475 -3.42 10.01 -11.51
C GLU A 475 -3.85 8.54 -11.47
N ARG A 476 -2.89 7.60 -11.43
CA ARG A 476 -3.17 6.16 -11.29
C ARG A 476 -3.86 5.85 -9.96
N PHE A 477 -3.42 6.44 -8.85
CA PHE A 477 -4.08 6.28 -7.54
C PHE A 477 -5.53 6.80 -7.53
N GLN A 478 -5.81 7.89 -8.24
CA GLN A 478 -7.15 8.48 -8.34
C GLN A 478 -8.06 7.72 -9.31
N THR A 479 -7.55 7.28 -10.47
CA THR A 479 -8.34 6.56 -11.48
C THR A 479 -8.53 5.08 -11.16
N GLU A 480 -7.52 4.42 -10.59
CA GLU A 480 -7.58 3.02 -10.16
C GLU A 480 -7.81 2.84 -8.65
N GLY A 481 -8.13 3.89 -7.87
CA GLY A 481 -8.51 3.72 -6.45
C GLY A 481 -7.53 2.89 -5.62
N LEU A 482 -6.23 3.23 -5.70
CA LEU A 482 -5.13 2.37 -5.24
C LEU A 482 -4.78 2.48 -3.75
N ILE A 483 -5.65 3.06 -2.92
CA ILE A 483 -5.48 3.12 -1.45
C ILE A 483 -6.26 1.96 -0.82
N TYR A 484 -5.53 1.03 -0.19
CA TYR A 484 -6.14 -0.06 0.56
C TYR A 484 -6.61 0.41 1.95
N ILE A 485 -7.65 -0.21 2.51
CA ILE A 485 -8.13 0.06 3.87
C ILE A 485 -8.13 -1.27 4.66
N PRO A 486 -7.07 -1.60 5.43
CA PRO A 486 -6.93 -2.88 6.11
C PRO A 486 -8.11 -3.23 7.03
N LEU A 487 -8.71 -2.23 7.68
CA LEU A 487 -9.84 -2.38 8.59
C LEU A 487 -11.14 -2.86 7.91
N THR A 488 -11.32 -2.60 6.62
CA THR A 488 -12.51 -2.99 5.84
C THR A 488 -12.20 -3.92 4.67
N SER A 489 -10.91 -4.13 4.37
CA SER A 489 -10.39 -4.80 3.17
C SER A 489 -10.82 -4.16 1.82
N ASN A 490 -11.26 -2.91 1.83
CA ASN A 490 -11.66 -2.17 0.63
C ASN A 490 -10.49 -1.45 -0.04
N TRP A 491 -10.70 -1.05 -1.30
CA TRP A 491 -9.80 -0.20 -2.10
C TRP A 491 -10.54 1.08 -2.53
N VAL A 492 -9.93 2.24 -2.35
CA VAL A 492 -10.53 3.58 -2.52
C VAL A 492 -9.54 4.57 -3.15
N SER A 493 -10.05 5.64 -3.76
CA SER A 493 -9.24 6.74 -4.30
C SER A 493 -8.80 7.75 -3.22
N PRO A 494 -7.75 8.57 -3.46
CA PRO A 494 -7.47 9.76 -2.68
C PRO A 494 -8.69 10.65 -2.47
N SER A 495 -9.55 10.81 -3.48
CA SER A 495 -10.79 11.61 -3.38
C SER A 495 -11.87 11.02 -2.44
N GLU A 496 -11.82 9.72 -2.17
CA GLU A 496 -12.69 9.02 -1.21
C GLU A 496 -12.04 8.89 0.18
N CYS A 497 -10.84 9.45 0.36
CA CYS A 497 -10.12 9.45 1.63
C CYS A 497 -10.18 10.82 2.33
N LEU A 498 -10.00 10.77 3.64
CA LEU A 498 -9.56 11.89 4.47
C LEU A 498 -8.47 11.36 5.40
N TRP A 499 -7.44 12.17 5.67
CA TRP A 499 -6.38 11.75 6.58
C TRP A 499 -6.93 11.49 7.99
N ASP A 500 -7.58 12.51 8.56
CA ASP A 500 -8.23 12.49 9.86
C ASP A 500 -9.47 13.40 9.87
N SER A 501 -10.39 13.18 10.81
CA SER A 501 -11.60 14.00 10.97
C SER A 501 -12.18 13.88 12.38
N PRO A 502 -12.67 14.97 13.01
CA PRO A 502 -13.30 14.92 14.33
C PRO A 502 -14.61 14.12 14.35
N VAL A 503 -15.24 13.91 13.19
CA VAL A 503 -16.45 13.10 13.00
C VAL A 503 -16.33 12.27 11.72
N PRO A 504 -17.05 11.14 11.59
CA PRO A 504 -17.24 10.51 10.29
C PRO A 504 -17.79 11.49 9.26
N ILE A 505 -17.45 11.28 7.98
CA ILE A 505 -18.02 11.99 6.83
C ILE A 505 -18.49 10.92 5.84
N ASP A 506 -19.74 10.99 5.40
CA ASP A 506 -20.35 9.91 4.64
C ASP A 506 -19.70 9.82 3.24
N GLY A 507 -19.36 8.60 2.81
CA GLY A 507 -18.56 8.38 1.60
C GLY A 507 -17.05 8.70 1.73
N LYS A 508 -16.53 9.03 2.93
CA LYS A 508 -15.10 9.26 3.16
C LYS A 508 -14.48 8.24 4.12
N SER A 509 -13.37 7.63 3.71
CA SER A 509 -12.58 6.70 4.52
C SER A 509 -11.50 7.45 5.33
N LEU A 510 -11.43 7.21 6.65
CA LEU A 510 -10.43 7.82 7.53
C LEU A 510 -9.17 6.95 7.61
N ILE A 511 -8.04 7.45 7.10
CA ILE A 511 -6.84 6.62 6.87
C ILE A 511 -5.75 6.72 7.94
N LEU A 512 -5.74 7.74 8.81
CA LEU A 512 -4.77 7.89 9.92
C LEU A 512 -4.64 6.64 10.81
N GLN A 513 -5.72 5.89 11.02
CA GLN A 513 -5.71 4.68 11.86
C GLN A 513 -5.30 3.42 11.10
N SER A 514 -5.17 3.49 9.77
CA SER A 514 -4.79 2.38 8.90
C SER A 514 -3.29 2.33 8.59
N TYR A 515 -2.56 3.43 8.78
CA TYR A 515 -1.18 3.61 8.33
C TYR A 515 -0.24 4.11 9.44
N PRO A 516 1.03 3.67 9.43
CA PRO A 516 2.03 4.12 10.37
C PRO A 516 2.57 5.52 10.01
N GLU A 517 3.20 6.17 10.99
CA GLU A 517 3.69 7.56 10.91
C GLU A 517 4.67 7.79 9.76
N ASP A 518 5.46 6.79 9.37
CA ASP A 518 6.47 6.88 8.30
C ASP A 518 5.87 7.07 6.88
N LEU A 519 4.59 6.74 6.68
CA LEU A 519 3.88 7.00 5.42
C LEU A 519 3.09 8.32 5.41
N LYS A 520 3.23 9.18 6.43
CA LYS A 520 2.59 10.50 6.42
C LYS A 520 2.93 11.35 5.18
N PRO A 521 4.20 11.47 4.74
CA PRO A 521 4.52 12.26 3.54
C PRO A 521 3.85 11.70 2.27
N PHE A 522 3.79 10.37 2.13
CA PHE A 522 3.14 9.69 1.01
C PHE A 522 1.67 10.10 0.86
N PHE A 523 0.91 10.07 1.95
CA PHE A 523 -0.52 10.40 1.91
C PHE A 523 -0.81 11.91 1.95
N LEU A 524 -0.09 12.68 2.78
CA LEU A 524 -0.35 14.10 3.00
C LEU A 524 0.24 15.01 1.90
N GLU A 525 1.47 14.72 1.45
CA GLU A 525 2.23 15.62 0.57
C GLU A 525 2.15 15.17 -0.89
N GLN A 526 2.38 13.87 -1.14
CA GLN A 526 2.41 13.33 -2.50
C GLN A 526 0.99 13.08 -3.05
N LEU A 527 0.19 12.26 -2.36
CA LEU A 527 -1.22 12.00 -2.73
C LEU A 527 -2.20 13.10 -2.28
N ARG A 528 -1.73 14.11 -1.54
CA ARG A 528 -2.47 15.33 -1.15
C ARG A 528 -3.78 15.11 -0.39
N ILE A 529 -3.87 14.02 0.38
CA ILE A 529 -5.05 13.66 1.17
C ILE A 529 -5.06 14.50 2.46
N SER A 530 -5.86 15.56 2.51
CA SER A 530 -5.93 16.42 3.70
C SER A 530 -6.76 15.77 4.82
N PRO A 531 -6.62 16.26 6.07
CA PRO A 531 -7.66 16.14 7.08
C PRO A 531 -8.96 16.83 6.63
N ALA A 532 -10.06 16.55 7.32
CA ALA A 532 -11.33 17.24 7.11
C ALA A 532 -11.18 18.76 7.30
N SER A 533 -11.50 19.54 6.27
CA SER A 533 -11.49 21.00 6.35
C SER A 533 -12.80 21.53 6.93
N LEU A 534 -12.82 22.82 7.29
CA LEU A 534 -14.06 23.50 7.66
C LEU A 534 -15.11 23.42 6.53
N SER A 535 -14.71 23.59 5.26
CA SER A 535 -15.66 23.51 4.14
C SER A 535 -16.22 22.09 4.01
N THR A 536 -15.39 21.06 4.11
CA THR A 536 -15.83 19.66 4.05
C THR A 536 -16.85 19.32 5.15
N LEU A 537 -16.66 19.84 6.37
CA LEU A 537 -17.61 19.63 7.48
C LEU A 537 -18.92 20.41 7.30
N VAL A 538 -18.88 21.58 6.66
CA VAL A 538 -20.07 22.41 6.36
C VAL A 538 -20.85 21.85 5.15
N GLU A 539 -20.15 21.37 4.12
CA GLU A 539 -20.70 20.66 2.96
C GLU A 539 -21.39 19.35 3.39
N GLU A 540 -20.76 18.58 4.28
CA GLU A 540 -21.36 17.38 4.91
C GLU A 540 -22.62 17.72 5.72
N LEU A 541 -22.59 18.79 6.53
CA LEU A 541 -23.77 19.24 7.29
C LEU A 541 -24.91 19.68 6.36
N PHE A 542 -24.60 20.33 5.24
CA PHE A 542 -25.55 20.69 4.19
C PHE A 542 -26.14 19.45 3.49
N ALA A 543 -25.30 18.48 3.12
CA ALA A 543 -25.73 17.23 2.49
C ALA A 543 -26.61 16.38 3.41
N LEU A 544 -26.26 16.28 4.69
CA LEU A 544 -27.07 15.61 5.71
C LEU A 544 -28.43 16.29 5.91
N ALA A 545 -28.46 17.61 6.00
CA ALA A 545 -29.68 18.40 6.19
C ALA A 545 -30.66 18.29 5.01
N THR A 546 -30.15 18.11 3.79
CA THR A 546 -30.95 18.01 2.56
C THR A 546 -31.43 16.60 2.24
N GLN A 547 -30.95 15.57 2.94
CA GLN A 547 -31.32 14.16 2.72
C GLN A 547 -32.11 13.58 3.90
N HIS A 548 -31.41 13.10 4.94
CA HIS A 548 -31.97 12.36 6.07
C HIS A 548 -31.34 12.82 7.40
N PRO A 549 -31.62 14.06 7.84
CA PRO A 549 -31.03 14.59 9.06
C PRO A 549 -31.49 13.80 10.28
N THR A 550 -30.53 13.37 11.10
CA THR A 550 -30.79 12.77 12.41
C THR A 550 -30.15 13.64 13.49
N GLU A 551 -30.89 13.88 14.58
CA GLU A 551 -30.53 14.84 15.65
C GLU A 551 -29.07 14.66 16.10
N ARG A 552 -28.71 13.43 16.48
CA ARG A 552 -27.35 13.06 16.89
C ARG A 552 -26.28 13.42 15.86
N ARG A 553 -26.47 13.07 14.58
CA ARG A 553 -25.46 13.27 13.52
C ARG A 553 -25.32 14.77 13.18
N VAL A 554 -26.44 15.48 13.13
CA VAL A 554 -26.50 16.94 12.94
C VAL A 554 -25.80 17.66 14.09
N LYS A 555 -26.11 17.33 15.35
CA LYS A 555 -25.43 17.90 16.53
C LYS A 555 -23.92 17.62 16.51
N GLN A 556 -23.50 16.39 16.18
CA GLN A 556 -22.09 16.04 16.04
C GLN A 556 -21.36 16.90 14.99
N LEU A 557 -21.99 17.16 13.85
CA LEU A 557 -21.41 18.04 12.81
C LEU A 557 -21.41 19.51 13.22
N ILE A 558 -22.47 20.01 13.86
CA ILE A 558 -22.51 21.36 14.45
C ILE A 558 -21.34 21.55 15.44
N TRP A 559 -21.08 20.56 16.30
CA TRP A 559 -19.95 20.57 17.22
C TRP A 559 -18.58 20.55 16.52
N ALA A 560 -18.43 19.71 15.47
CA ALA A 560 -17.20 19.65 14.68
C ALA A 560 -16.91 20.99 13.96
N VAL A 561 -17.93 21.57 13.32
CA VAL A 561 -17.84 22.89 12.66
C VAL A 561 -17.52 23.98 13.68
N ASN A 562 -18.20 24.00 14.84
CA ASN A 562 -17.94 24.97 15.91
C ASN A 562 -16.50 24.89 16.45
N GLY A 563 -15.95 23.69 16.60
CA GLY A 563 -14.55 23.46 17.02
C GLY A 563 -13.52 24.09 16.07
N MET A 564 -13.85 24.20 14.78
CA MET A 564 -13.02 24.84 13.75
C MET A 564 -13.14 26.38 13.74
N ARG A 565 -13.94 26.98 14.65
CA ARG A 565 -14.16 28.44 14.80
C ARG A 565 -14.51 29.14 13.48
N PRO A 566 -15.72 28.89 12.94
CA PRO A 566 -16.13 29.42 11.64
C PRO A 566 -16.31 30.95 11.68
N ARG A 567 -16.38 31.56 10.51
CA ARG A 567 -16.82 32.95 10.29
C ARG A 567 -18.11 32.96 9.46
N PRO A 568 -18.87 34.08 9.41
CA PRO A 568 -20.16 34.14 8.72
C PRO A 568 -20.15 33.66 7.27
N ASN A 569 -19.11 34.02 6.50
CA ASN A 569 -18.99 33.59 5.10
C ASN A 569 -18.80 32.08 4.96
N ASP A 570 -18.11 31.45 5.92
CA ASP A 570 -17.78 30.02 5.91
C ASP A 570 -19.05 29.15 6.08
N LEU A 571 -20.10 29.69 6.71
CA LEU A 571 -21.39 29.03 6.93
C LEU A 571 -22.49 29.45 5.94
N SER A 572 -22.16 30.26 4.93
CA SER A 572 -23.13 30.89 4.02
C SER A 572 -24.07 29.88 3.34
N ILE A 573 -23.58 28.70 2.95
CA ILE A 573 -24.41 27.66 2.31
C ILE A 573 -25.47 27.05 3.24
N LEU A 574 -25.27 27.09 4.57
CA LEU A 574 -26.25 26.59 5.53
C LEU A 574 -27.44 27.53 5.71
N SER A 575 -27.33 28.80 5.29
CA SER A 575 -28.36 29.83 5.48
C SER A 575 -29.68 29.54 4.75
N THR A 576 -29.69 28.59 3.81
CA THR A 576 -30.87 28.16 3.04
C THR A 576 -31.44 26.80 3.49
N CYS A 577 -30.83 26.15 4.48
CA CYS A 577 -31.16 24.78 4.87
C CYS A 577 -31.90 24.66 6.20
N ASN A 578 -32.82 23.69 6.28
CA ASN A 578 -33.42 23.24 7.52
C ASN A 578 -32.47 22.26 8.22
N PHE A 579 -31.58 22.76 9.08
CA PHE A 579 -30.59 21.94 9.79
C PHE A 579 -30.52 22.19 11.31
N LEU A 580 -31.14 23.26 11.82
CA LEU A 580 -31.08 23.57 13.24
C LEU A 580 -32.10 22.70 14.00
N PRO A 581 -31.69 21.82 14.93
CA PRO A 581 -32.64 20.99 15.67
C PRO A 581 -33.41 21.87 16.67
N VAL A 582 -34.74 21.88 16.56
CA VAL A 582 -35.63 22.70 17.38
C VAL A 582 -36.72 21.81 17.98
N ARG A 583 -36.92 21.92 19.30
CA ARG A 583 -38.03 21.25 20.01
C ARG A 583 -39.33 21.99 19.71
N VAL A 584 -40.29 21.28 19.14
CA VAL A 584 -41.63 21.82 18.84
C VAL A 584 -42.43 21.99 20.13
N ALA A 585 -43.20 23.09 20.22
CA ALA A 585 -44.08 23.33 21.35
C ALA A 585 -45.35 22.45 21.27
N GLN A 586 -45.41 21.38 22.07
CA GLN A 586 -46.61 20.56 22.25
C GLN A 586 -46.88 20.28 23.75
N PRO A 587 -48.12 20.42 24.26
CA PRO A 587 -48.38 20.28 25.71
C PRO A 587 -48.39 18.85 26.27
N GLU A 588 -48.80 17.84 25.48
CA GLU A 588 -49.13 16.50 25.98
C GLU A 588 -48.42 15.34 25.24
N ALA A 589 -47.58 15.63 24.25
CA ALA A 589 -46.86 14.63 23.45
C ALA A 589 -45.40 14.44 23.92
N ALA A 590 -44.76 13.35 23.46
CA ALA A 590 -43.30 13.23 23.56
C ALA A 590 -42.62 14.35 22.77
N GLN A 591 -41.53 14.92 23.31
CA GLN A 591 -40.85 16.07 22.71
C GLN A 591 -40.30 15.74 21.32
N GLN A 592 -40.99 16.23 20.29
CA GLN A 592 -40.56 16.08 18.89
C GLN A 592 -39.57 17.18 18.52
N ILE A 593 -38.51 16.79 17.81
CA ILE A 593 -37.49 17.69 17.27
C ILE A 593 -37.72 17.80 15.76
N GLU A 594 -37.85 19.02 15.27
CA GLU A 594 -37.90 19.34 13.85
C GLU A 594 -36.67 20.16 13.46
N PHE A 595 -36.23 20.05 12.20
CA PHE A 595 -35.13 20.87 11.69
C PHE A 595 -35.68 22.15 11.06
N ARG A 596 -35.22 23.29 11.58
CA ARG A 596 -35.62 24.64 11.15
C ARG A 596 -34.47 25.35 10.41
N ALA A 597 -34.81 26.37 9.62
CA ALA A 597 -33.82 27.24 8.98
C ALA A 597 -33.36 28.35 9.93
N CYS A 598 -32.24 29.01 9.64
CA CYS A 598 -31.72 30.12 10.45
C CYS A 598 -32.73 31.26 10.66
N GLN A 599 -33.62 31.47 9.69
CA GLN A 599 -34.63 32.53 9.70
C GLN A 599 -35.88 32.17 10.50
N SER A 600 -36.26 30.88 10.59
CA SER A 600 -37.50 30.39 11.23
C SER A 600 -37.67 30.83 12.69
N ASP A 601 -38.90 31.02 13.14
CA ASP A 601 -39.19 31.50 14.50
C ASP A 601 -38.95 30.43 15.58
N PHE A 602 -37.84 30.55 16.30
CA PHE A 602 -37.51 29.76 17.49
C PHE A 602 -36.68 30.61 18.45
N ALA A 603 -36.67 30.26 19.73
CA ALA A 603 -35.85 30.89 20.76
C ALA A 603 -34.62 30.06 21.13
N ILE A 604 -33.55 30.71 21.57
CA ILE A 604 -32.32 30.09 22.07
C ILE A 604 -32.23 30.27 23.58
N VAL A 605 -32.01 29.18 24.31
CA VAL A 605 -32.03 29.16 25.78
C VAL A 605 -30.72 29.70 26.36
N ASP A 606 -30.71 30.99 26.68
CA ASP A 606 -29.66 31.65 27.48
C ASP A 606 -30.07 31.85 28.96
N ARG A 607 -31.37 31.73 29.27
CA ARG A 607 -31.92 31.83 30.64
C ARG A 607 -32.88 30.67 30.94
N ILE A 608 -32.44 29.71 31.77
CA ILE A 608 -33.25 28.54 32.18
C ILE A 608 -34.61 28.95 32.75
N LYS A 609 -34.66 29.97 33.64
CA LYS A 609 -35.91 30.47 34.22
C LYS A 609 -36.94 30.93 33.17
N LEU A 610 -36.50 31.54 32.06
CA LEU A 610 -37.42 31.91 30.98
C LEU A 610 -37.87 30.68 30.20
N ALA A 611 -36.95 29.75 29.89
CA ALA A 611 -37.29 28.51 29.20
C ALA A 611 -38.31 27.65 29.96
N ASP A 612 -38.26 27.62 31.30
CA ASP A 612 -39.27 26.93 32.12
C ASP A 612 -40.64 27.64 32.12
N ILE A 613 -40.69 28.98 32.07
CA ILE A 613 -41.95 29.76 32.01
C ILE A 613 -42.71 29.53 30.68
N PHE A 614 -41.97 29.40 29.59
CA PHE A 614 -42.49 29.20 28.23
C PHE A 614 -42.45 27.72 27.76
N LYS A 615 -42.15 26.79 28.66
CA LYS A 615 -42.03 25.36 28.39
C LYS A 615 -43.31 24.79 27.78
N GLY A 616 -43.19 24.13 26.63
CA GLY A 616 -44.33 23.58 25.89
C GLY A 616 -45.21 24.62 25.18
N HIS A 617 -44.82 25.91 25.22
CA HIS A 617 -45.54 27.02 24.57
C HIS A 617 -44.70 27.72 23.48
N VAL A 618 -43.36 27.72 23.61
CA VAL A 618 -42.40 28.32 22.66
C VAL A 618 -41.49 27.24 22.08
N GLU A 619 -41.13 27.36 20.80
CA GLU A 619 -40.14 26.48 20.17
C GLU A 619 -38.71 26.85 20.60
N PHE A 620 -37.90 25.86 21.00
CA PHE A 620 -36.53 26.07 21.49
C PHE A 620 -35.49 25.34 20.66
N LEU A 621 -34.37 26.00 20.35
CA LEU A 621 -33.18 25.34 19.81
C LEU A 621 -32.72 24.24 20.80
N ASP A 622 -32.51 23.03 20.28
CA ASP A 622 -32.40 21.78 21.05
C ASP A 622 -30.98 21.55 21.62
N PHE A 623 -30.53 22.48 22.47
CA PHE A 623 -29.31 22.37 23.25
C PHE A 623 -29.57 22.83 24.69
N SER A 624 -28.73 22.38 25.63
CA SER A 624 -28.69 22.92 27.00
C SER A 624 -27.97 24.27 27.05
N LEU A 625 -28.13 25.04 28.14
CA LEU A 625 -27.48 26.33 28.33
C LEU A 625 -25.94 26.21 28.22
N GLU A 626 -25.41 25.15 28.83
CA GLU A 626 -23.99 24.82 28.88
C GLU A 626 -23.42 24.50 27.48
N GLU A 627 -24.24 23.91 26.60
CA GLU A 627 -23.89 23.69 25.19
C GLU A 627 -24.00 24.98 24.37
N ILE A 628 -25.06 25.78 24.55
CA ILE A 628 -25.25 27.07 23.87
C ILE A 628 -24.06 28.02 24.13
N LEU A 629 -23.57 28.09 25.37
CA LEU A 629 -22.40 28.91 25.74
C LEU A 629 -21.11 28.47 25.03
N GLN A 630 -20.99 27.19 24.65
CA GLN A 630 -19.83 26.65 23.94
C GLN A 630 -20.00 26.72 22.41
N LEU A 631 -21.23 26.70 21.91
CA LEU A 631 -21.59 26.86 20.50
C LEU A 631 -21.60 28.33 20.02
N GLU A 632 -21.18 29.26 20.88
CA GLU A 632 -21.17 30.70 20.62
C GLU A 632 -20.47 31.09 19.29
N PRO A 633 -19.30 30.56 18.90
CA PRO A 633 -18.68 30.86 17.60
C PRO A 633 -19.55 30.50 16.40
N PHE A 634 -20.25 29.37 16.46
CA PHE A 634 -21.18 28.90 15.43
C PHE A 634 -22.46 29.73 15.40
N LEU A 635 -23.10 29.94 16.54
CA LEU A 635 -24.35 30.72 16.67
C LEU A 635 -24.15 32.19 16.27
N ARG A 636 -23.01 32.80 16.64
CA ARG A 636 -22.62 34.15 16.20
C ARG A 636 -22.41 34.21 14.70
N SER A 637 -21.74 33.22 14.11
CA SER A 637 -21.44 33.19 12.67
C SER A 637 -22.70 33.02 11.81
N LEU A 638 -23.72 32.34 12.31
CA LEU A 638 -25.04 32.24 11.68
C LEU A 638 -25.93 33.48 11.92
N GLY A 639 -25.47 34.49 12.67
CA GLY A 639 -26.23 35.69 13.00
C GLY A 639 -27.38 35.47 13.99
N LEU A 640 -27.43 34.32 14.68
CA LEU A 640 -28.59 33.91 15.49
C LEU A 640 -28.68 34.62 16.86
N GLY A 641 -27.73 35.51 17.19
CA GLY A 641 -27.68 36.19 18.49
C GLY A 641 -28.92 37.03 18.83
N GLY A 642 -29.72 37.44 17.84
CA GLY A 642 -31.02 38.10 18.08
C GLY A 642 -32.11 37.18 18.65
N LYS A 643 -31.89 35.86 18.72
CA LYS A 643 -32.88 34.87 19.14
C LYS A 643 -32.70 34.35 20.58
N TYR A 644 -31.76 34.92 21.36
CA TYR A 644 -31.64 34.59 22.79
C TYR A 644 -32.89 35.00 23.57
N LEU A 645 -33.35 34.16 24.51
CA LEU A 645 -34.56 34.41 25.29
C LEU A 645 -34.52 35.73 26.07
N SER A 646 -33.35 36.16 26.58
CA SER A 646 -33.20 37.46 27.24
C SER A 646 -33.40 38.68 26.35
N LEU A 647 -33.44 38.52 25.02
CA LEU A 647 -33.70 39.58 24.04
C LEU A 647 -35.11 39.47 23.43
N LEU A 648 -35.63 38.25 23.27
CA LEU A 648 -36.98 38.01 22.75
C LEU A 648 -38.07 38.26 23.81
N CYS A 649 -37.78 38.01 25.09
CA CYS A 649 -38.75 38.13 26.16
C CYS A 649 -38.86 39.56 26.70
N ARG A 650 -40.07 40.12 26.68
CA ARG A 650 -40.44 41.35 27.38
C ARG A 650 -40.98 41.01 28.77
N GLU A 651 -40.52 41.74 29.78
CA GLU A 651 -40.89 41.53 31.18
C GLU A 651 -41.63 42.78 31.71
N GLU A 652 -42.91 42.63 32.06
CA GLU A 652 -43.76 43.69 32.61
C GLU A 652 -44.24 43.27 34.00
N THR A 653 -44.08 44.10 35.04
CA THR A 653 -44.61 43.80 36.38
C THR A 653 -45.93 44.50 36.65
N ASP A 654 -46.86 43.80 37.31
CA ASP A 654 -48.11 44.35 37.84
C ASP A 654 -48.29 43.95 39.31
N CYS A 655 -49.11 44.70 40.05
CA CYS A 655 -49.37 44.52 41.46
C CYS A 655 -50.86 44.71 41.78
N GLN A 656 -51.51 43.65 42.26
CA GLN A 656 -52.94 43.62 42.58
C GLN A 656 -53.20 43.06 43.98
N GLY A 657 -54.24 43.56 44.66
CA GLY A 657 -54.57 43.19 46.04
C GLY A 657 -54.03 44.18 47.07
N GLU A 658 -54.05 43.78 48.34
CA GLU A 658 -53.65 44.63 49.46
C GLU A 658 -52.12 44.83 49.53
N SER A 659 -51.70 45.96 50.11
CA SER A 659 -50.29 46.32 50.28
C SER A 659 -50.10 47.16 51.53
N LEU A 660 -49.00 46.90 52.25
CA LEU A 660 -48.70 47.48 53.55
C LEU A 660 -47.52 48.44 53.43
N LEU A 661 -47.73 49.72 53.73
CA LEU A 661 -46.67 50.73 53.76
C LEU A 661 -45.62 50.33 54.81
N ASP A 662 -44.35 50.22 54.40
CA ASP A 662 -43.24 49.95 55.31
C ASP A 662 -42.46 51.23 55.59
N SER A 663 -42.73 51.85 56.74
CA SER A 663 -42.10 53.10 57.15
C SER A 663 -40.58 52.99 57.32
N ARG A 664 -40.04 51.80 57.62
CA ARG A 664 -38.60 51.60 57.81
C ARG A 664 -37.87 51.50 56.47
N LEU A 665 -38.40 50.70 55.54
CA LEU A 665 -37.87 50.61 54.17
C LEU A 665 -38.06 51.92 53.40
N THR A 666 -39.15 52.65 53.65
CA THR A 666 -39.38 53.99 53.09
C THR A 666 -38.37 55.01 53.61
N ALA A 667 -38.12 55.06 54.92
CA ALA A 667 -37.10 55.95 55.48
C ALA A 667 -35.70 55.63 54.95
N ASP A 668 -35.34 54.34 54.88
CA ASP A 668 -34.06 53.89 54.35
C ASP A 668 -33.89 54.24 52.85
N PHE A 669 -34.88 53.94 51.99
CA PHE A 669 -34.85 54.33 50.58
C PHE A 669 -34.74 55.85 50.39
N ASN A 670 -35.59 56.63 51.08
CA ASN A 670 -35.61 58.08 50.93
C ASN A 670 -34.31 58.72 51.44
N SER A 671 -33.63 58.12 52.43
CA SER A 671 -32.30 58.58 52.88
C SER A 671 -31.17 58.35 51.86
N ARG A 672 -31.37 57.43 50.89
CA ARG A 672 -30.45 57.14 49.77
C ARG A 672 -30.77 57.95 48.51
N ALA A 673 -31.80 58.80 48.53
CA ALA A 673 -32.32 59.51 47.35
C ALA A 673 -31.27 60.36 46.61
N TYR A 674 -30.40 61.08 47.33
CA TYR A 674 -29.33 61.86 46.71
C TYR A 674 -28.27 60.97 46.03
N ASP A 675 -27.95 59.83 46.63
CA ASP A 675 -26.97 58.89 46.09
C ASP A 675 -27.51 58.12 44.86
N LEU A 676 -28.82 57.85 44.81
CA LEU A 676 -29.50 57.39 43.59
C LEU A 676 -29.52 58.46 42.49
N LEU A 677 -29.70 59.73 42.85
CA LEU A 677 -29.62 60.86 41.90
C LEU A 677 -28.22 61.06 41.34
N ARG A 678 -27.16 60.91 42.15
CA ARG A 678 -25.75 60.92 41.69
C ARG A 678 -25.52 59.90 40.58
N CYS A 679 -26.04 58.68 40.74
CA CYS A 679 -26.02 57.65 39.70
C CYS A 679 -26.78 58.10 38.45
N ALA A 680 -28.04 58.54 38.58
CA ALA A 680 -28.86 58.97 37.44
C ALA A 680 -28.20 60.11 36.62
N VAL A 681 -27.63 61.11 37.29
CA VAL A 681 -26.93 62.23 36.64
C VAL A 681 -25.62 61.78 35.99
N SER A 682 -24.80 60.97 36.67
CA SER A 682 -23.50 60.53 36.14
C SER A 682 -23.62 59.62 34.92
N TYR A 683 -24.64 58.75 34.89
CA TYR A 683 -24.99 57.96 33.70
C TYR A 683 -25.88 58.71 32.68
N ARG A 684 -26.00 60.05 32.80
CA ARG A 684 -26.64 60.96 31.84
C ARG A 684 -28.11 60.66 31.58
N SER A 685 -28.88 60.34 32.63
CA SER A 685 -30.35 60.28 32.59
C SER A 685 -30.91 61.57 32.01
N THR A 686 -31.67 61.47 30.92
CA THR A 686 -32.31 62.64 30.28
C THR A 686 -33.24 63.36 31.26
N ALA A 687 -34.02 62.60 32.04
CA ALA A 687 -34.90 63.14 33.07
C ALA A 687 -34.12 63.85 34.19
N ALA A 688 -33.02 63.27 34.68
CA ALA A 688 -32.21 63.89 35.73
C ALA A 688 -31.47 65.15 35.22
N THR A 689 -30.96 65.15 33.99
CA THR A 689 -30.29 66.33 33.42
C THR A 689 -31.25 67.47 33.06
N LEU A 690 -32.53 67.17 32.82
CA LEU A 690 -33.56 68.18 32.56
C LEU A 690 -34.08 68.83 33.85
N ASN A 691 -34.27 68.06 34.92
CA ASN A 691 -34.71 68.59 36.21
C ASN A 691 -34.31 67.71 37.41
N ALA A 692 -33.04 67.77 37.80
CA ALA A 692 -32.48 66.99 38.90
C ALA A 692 -33.23 67.20 40.23
N GLN A 693 -33.70 68.42 40.52
CA GLN A 693 -34.44 68.72 41.74
C GLN A 693 -35.83 68.08 41.75
N SER A 694 -36.51 67.99 40.59
CA SER A 694 -37.78 67.26 40.50
C SER A 694 -37.60 65.76 40.72
N MET A 695 -36.55 65.16 40.14
CA MET A 695 -36.23 63.75 40.38
C MET A 695 -35.83 63.49 41.85
N LEU A 696 -35.09 64.41 42.49
CA LEU A 696 -34.81 64.33 43.91
C LEU A 696 -36.08 64.39 44.76
N ASN A 697 -37.01 65.28 44.42
CA ASN A 697 -38.29 65.39 45.12
C ASN A 697 -39.14 64.13 44.94
N GLN A 698 -39.16 63.50 43.75
CA GLN A 698 -39.82 62.22 43.49
C GLN A 698 -39.18 61.08 44.31
N LEU A 699 -37.85 60.97 44.33
CA LEU A 699 -37.11 59.99 45.13
C LEU A 699 -37.35 60.16 46.65
N CYS A 700 -37.31 61.39 47.16
CA CYS A 700 -37.55 61.70 48.58
C CYS A 700 -39.02 61.56 49.01
N SER A 701 -39.97 61.49 48.08
CA SER A 701 -41.41 61.31 48.33
C SER A 701 -41.94 59.94 47.88
N ALA A 702 -41.04 59.04 47.47
CA ALA A 702 -41.36 57.64 47.22
C ALA A 702 -41.83 56.93 48.50
N SER A 703 -42.52 55.81 48.32
CA SER A 703 -43.05 54.98 49.39
C SER A 703 -42.82 53.51 49.07
N ILE A 704 -42.24 52.75 50.01
CA ILE A 704 -42.04 51.31 49.88
C ILE A 704 -43.23 50.58 50.50
N LEU A 705 -43.91 49.74 49.72
CA LEU A 705 -45.03 48.92 50.17
C LEU A 705 -44.68 47.44 50.07
N ARG A 706 -44.92 46.67 51.14
CA ARG A 706 -44.82 45.21 51.15
C ARG A 706 -46.12 44.58 50.67
N THR A 707 -46.03 43.55 49.84
CA THR A 707 -47.19 42.76 49.38
C THR A 707 -46.76 41.41 48.81
N ASN A 708 -47.71 40.48 48.68
CA ASN A 708 -47.56 39.22 47.95
C ASN A 708 -48.26 39.25 46.57
N GLY A 709 -48.89 40.38 46.22
CA GLY A 709 -49.71 40.57 45.02
C GLY A 709 -48.95 40.94 43.74
N ILE A 710 -47.62 40.82 43.72
CA ILE A 710 -46.79 41.15 42.55
C ILE A 710 -46.78 39.95 41.59
N SER A 711 -47.04 40.22 40.32
CA SER A 711 -46.85 39.26 39.22
C SER A 711 -46.00 39.86 38.12
N THR A 712 -45.24 39.02 37.43
CA THR A 712 -44.57 39.40 36.18
C THR A 712 -45.30 38.74 35.03
N LYS A 713 -45.71 39.57 34.06
CA LYS A 713 -46.17 39.19 32.74
C LYS A 713 -44.93 39.07 31.84
N TYR A 714 -44.58 37.85 31.48
CA TYR A 714 -43.55 37.54 30.49
C TYR A 714 -44.23 37.40 29.13
N THR A 715 -43.74 38.13 28.12
CA THR A 715 -44.30 38.12 26.76
C THR A 715 -43.21 37.83 25.74
N ILE A 716 -43.39 36.81 24.90
CA ILE A 716 -42.54 36.53 23.74
C ILE A 716 -43.41 36.62 22.49
N GLN A 717 -42.94 37.37 21.49
CA GLN A 717 -43.57 37.40 20.18
C GLN A 717 -42.97 36.29 19.30
N GLN A 718 -43.80 35.33 18.86
CA GLN A 718 -43.38 34.23 17.98
C GLN A 718 -44.41 34.07 16.85
N SER A 719 -43.95 34.01 15.60
CA SER A 719 -44.80 33.88 14.39
C SER A 719 -45.96 34.89 14.29
N GLY A 720 -45.77 36.08 14.87
CA GLY A 720 -46.72 37.18 14.87
C GLY A 720 -47.65 37.22 16.10
N GLU A 721 -47.68 36.19 16.93
CA GLU A 721 -48.53 36.11 18.13
C GLU A 721 -47.73 36.43 19.41
N ASP A 722 -48.36 37.15 20.34
CA ASP A 722 -47.78 37.52 21.65
C ASP A 722 -48.08 36.46 22.71
N ILE A 723 -47.21 35.44 22.79
CA ILE A 723 -47.28 34.38 23.80
C ILE A 723 -47.02 35.00 25.17
N THR A 724 -48.08 35.10 25.97
CA THR A 724 -48.07 35.78 27.28
C THR A 724 -48.20 34.78 28.42
N ARG A 725 -47.35 34.90 29.44
CA ARG A 725 -47.36 34.07 30.66
C ARG A 725 -47.30 34.96 31.91
N HIS A 726 -48.29 34.84 32.79
CA HIS A 726 -48.31 35.51 34.10
C HIS A 726 -47.75 34.57 35.17
N VAL A 727 -46.83 35.07 35.99
CA VAL A 727 -46.15 34.30 37.05
C VAL A 727 -46.12 35.12 38.35
N PRO A 728 -46.50 34.56 39.51
CA PRO A 728 -46.28 35.19 40.82
C PRO A 728 -44.81 35.53 41.03
N SER A 729 -44.51 36.72 41.55
CA SER A 729 -43.21 37.35 41.28
C SER A 729 -42.55 37.96 42.52
N SER A 730 -41.26 37.65 42.68
CA SER A 730 -40.37 38.30 43.65
C SER A 730 -39.75 39.61 43.14
N HIS A 731 -40.21 40.15 42.00
CA HIS A 731 -39.66 41.38 41.41
C HIS A 731 -40.22 42.64 42.11
N VAL A 732 -39.73 43.82 41.74
CA VAL A 732 -40.35 45.09 42.13
C VAL A 732 -41.44 45.49 41.13
N HIS A 733 -42.48 46.16 41.59
CA HIS A 733 -43.35 46.96 40.74
C HIS A 733 -43.25 48.43 41.17
N ILE A 734 -43.04 49.34 40.23
CA ILE A 734 -42.98 50.78 40.49
C ILE A 734 -44.17 51.43 39.78
N ARG A 735 -45.02 52.12 40.54
CA ARG A 735 -46.22 52.78 40.04
C ARG A 735 -46.15 54.27 40.38
N GLU A 736 -46.20 55.12 39.36
CA GLU A 736 -46.31 56.55 39.56
C GLU A 736 -47.77 56.95 39.80
N GLN A 737 -48.02 57.68 40.88
CA GLN A 737 -49.32 58.24 41.24
C GLN A 737 -49.09 59.63 41.85
N GLU A 738 -49.81 60.65 41.35
CA GLU A 738 -49.74 62.03 41.87
C GLU A 738 -48.30 62.60 41.98
N ASN A 739 -47.45 62.31 40.98
CA ASN A 739 -46.03 62.70 40.95
C ASN A 739 -45.19 62.12 42.11
N ARG A 740 -45.57 60.95 42.64
CA ARG A 740 -44.84 60.15 43.62
C ARG A 740 -44.73 58.70 43.16
N TRP A 741 -43.68 57.99 43.59
CA TRP A 741 -43.46 56.59 43.25
C TRP A 741 -43.86 55.65 44.39
N ASN A 742 -44.91 54.86 44.16
CA ASN A 742 -45.28 53.73 45.01
C ASN A 742 -44.51 52.50 44.53
N ILE A 743 -43.58 52.03 45.36
CA ILE A 743 -42.62 50.96 45.05
C ILE A 743 -43.05 49.72 45.84
N TYR A 744 -43.60 48.74 45.14
CA TYR A 744 -44.10 47.50 45.71
C TYR A 744 -42.99 46.44 45.69
N VAL A 745 -42.69 45.89 46.87
CA VAL A 745 -41.65 44.87 47.09
C VAL A 745 -42.25 43.63 47.77
N PRO A 746 -41.63 42.44 47.63
CA PRO A 746 -42.12 41.23 48.26
C PRO A 746 -42.23 41.37 49.79
N GLU A 747 -43.27 40.77 50.38
CA GLU A 747 -43.39 40.70 51.83
C GLU A 747 -42.45 39.67 52.46
N ASN A 748 -42.21 38.55 51.78
CA ASN A 748 -41.19 37.58 52.18
C ASN A 748 -39.79 38.23 52.20
N MET A 749 -39.06 38.05 53.31
CA MET A 749 -37.74 38.67 53.51
C MET A 749 -36.70 38.21 52.49
N ARG A 750 -36.62 36.91 52.19
CA ARG A 750 -35.65 36.35 51.24
C ARG A 750 -35.92 36.84 49.81
N ASP A 751 -37.19 36.88 49.43
CA ASP A 751 -37.60 37.35 48.10
C ASP A 751 -37.37 38.86 47.97
N ARG A 752 -37.51 39.63 49.06
CA ARG A 752 -37.18 41.05 49.11
C ARG A 752 -35.67 41.31 49.03
N GLU A 753 -34.83 40.53 49.70
CA GLU A 753 -33.36 40.61 49.57
C GLU A 753 -32.91 40.31 48.13
N LEU A 754 -33.48 39.29 47.51
CA LEU A 754 -33.28 38.99 46.09
C LEU A 754 -33.79 40.13 45.19
N CYS A 755 -34.92 40.75 45.53
CA CYS A 755 -35.47 41.90 44.81
C CYS A 755 -34.50 43.11 44.83
N TYR A 756 -34.00 43.48 46.01
CA TYR A 756 -33.03 44.58 46.19
C TYR A 756 -31.66 44.29 45.54
N SER A 757 -31.28 43.02 45.41
CA SER A 757 -30.04 42.59 44.75
C SER A 757 -30.16 42.49 43.22
N LEU A 758 -31.35 42.20 42.70
CA LEU A 758 -31.55 41.83 41.28
C LEU A 758 -32.45 42.82 40.54
N SER A 759 -33.75 42.79 40.83
CA SER A 759 -34.79 43.43 40.01
C SER A 759 -35.05 44.89 40.34
N PHE A 760 -34.87 45.31 41.60
CA PHE A 760 -35.09 46.71 42.00
C PHE A 760 -33.99 47.64 41.45
N PRO A 761 -32.69 47.28 41.48
CA PRO A 761 -31.67 48.05 40.76
C PRO A 761 -31.94 48.14 39.26
N GLU A 762 -32.41 47.05 38.64
CA GLU A 762 -32.73 47.03 37.20
C GLU A 762 -33.94 47.93 36.87
N ALA A 763 -35.00 47.89 37.68
CA ALA A 763 -36.16 48.76 37.52
C ALA A 763 -35.78 50.24 37.67
N LEU A 764 -34.87 50.59 38.58
CA LEU A 764 -34.36 51.96 38.68
C LEU A 764 -33.51 52.37 37.47
N THR A 765 -32.67 51.48 36.90
CA THR A 765 -31.97 51.82 35.64
C THR A 765 -32.93 52.10 34.49
N LYS A 766 -34.02 51.34 34.38
CA LYS A 766 -35.10 51.54 33.40
C LYS A 766 -35.87 52.84 33.66
N LEU A 767 -36.24 53.11 34.92
CA LEU A 767 -36.98 54.31 35.35
C LEU A 767 -36.19 55.60 35.12
N PHE A 768 -34.88 55.59 35.40
CA PHE A 768 -34.00 56.73 35.14
C PHE A 768 -33.61 56.86 33.65
N GLY A 769 -33.90 55.87 32.80
CA GLY A 769 -33.50 55.86 31.39
C GLY A 769 -31.98 55.82 31.19
N ILE A 770 -31.26 55.08 32.03
CA ILE A 770 -29.79 54.98 32.01
C ILE A 770 -29.31 53.59 31.56
N LEU A 771 -28.02 53.50 31.26
CA LEU A 771 -27.37 52.26 30.81
C LEU A 771 -27.51 51.13 31.84
N PRO A 772 -27.86 49.88 31.44
CA PRO A 772 -27.96 48.74 32.35
C PRO A 772 -26.69 48.41 33.15
N ALA A 773 -25.51 48.88 32.70
CA ALA A 773 -24.26 48.79 33.44
C ALA A 773 -24.33 49.48 34.82
N ALA A 774 -25.18 50.51 34.98
CA ALA A 774 -25.42 51.19 36.25
C ALA A 774 -26.15 50.32 37.29
N ARG A 775 -26.62 49.12 36.93
CA ARG A 775 -27.38 48.23 37.82
C ARG A 775 -26.58 47.80 39.05
N GLU A 776 -25.28 47.50 38.89
CA GLU A 776 -24.45 47.02 40.00
C GLU A 776 -24.21 48.12 41.04
N ILE A 777 -23.85 49.32 40.61
CA ILE A 777 -23.63 50.45 41.51
C ILE A 777 -24.94 50.97 42.15
N ILE A 778 -26.08 50.89 41.45
CA ILE A 778 -27.39 51.12 42.09
C ILE A 778 -27.72 50.01 43.10
N SER A 779 -27.36 48.75 42.84
CA SER A 779 -27.52 47.68 43.84
C SER A 779 -26.67 47.92 45.08
N ASN A 780 -25.45 48.45 44.92
CA ASN A 780 -24.63 48.92 46.03
C ASN A 780 -25.31 50.08 46.80
N VAL A 781 -25.82 51.11 46.11
CA VAL A 781 -26.56 52.22 46.75
C VAL A 781 -27.80 51.75 47.50
N LEU A 782 -28.52 50.74 47.01
CA LEU A 782 -29.69 50.16 47.66
C LEU A 782 -29.38 49.21 48.83
N SER A 783 -28.19 48.59 48.85
CA SER A 783 -27.91 47.44 49.75
C SER A 783 -26.78 47.67 50.75
N LYS A 784 -25.87 48.63 50.53
CA LYS A 784 -24.73 48.91 51.42
C LYS A 784 -25.11 49.94 52.50
N PRO A 785 -24.40 50.00 53.66
CA PRO A 785 -24.65 51.04 54.67
C PRO A 785 -24.41 52.45 54.13
N ILE A 786 -25.28 53.41 54.50
CA ILE A 786 -25.28 54.78 53.96
C ILE A 786 -23.93 55.49 54.18
N TYR A 787 -23.26 55.26 55.31
CA TYR A 787 -22.00 55.94 55.63
C TYR A 787 -20.89 55.66 54.60
N ILE A 788 -20.74 54.42 54.10
CA ILE A 788 -19.74 54.06 53.07
C ILE A 788 -20.16 54.39 51.64
N LEU A 789 -21.38 54.88 51.39
CA LEU A 789 -21.85 55.13 50.02
C LEU A 789 -21.08 56.25 49.30
N ASN A 790 -20.35 57.12 50.01
CA ASN A 790 -19.59 58.17 49.32
C ASN A 790 -18.35 57.57 48.66
N ASP A 791 -17.58 56.83 49.44
CA ASP A 791 -16.33 56.18 49.04
C ASP A 791 -16.57 55.16 47.91
N ILE A 792 -17.69 54.43 47.99
CA ILE A 792 -18.13 53.51 46.91
C ILE A 792 -18.45 54.29 45.63
N LEU A 793 -19.21 55.39 45.71
CA LEU A 793 -19.57 56.17 44.52
C LEU A 793 -18.36 56.89 43.92
N GLU A 794 -17.45 57.40 44.73
CA GLU A 794 -16.22 58.05 44.25
C GLU A 794 -15.25 57.04 43.61
N ALA A 795 -15.12 55.82 44.17
CA ALA A 795 -14.31 54.76 43.57
C ALA A 795 -14.83 54.32 42.18
N GLU A 796 -16.16 54.29 42.00
CA GLU A 796 -16.81 54.02 40.70
C GLU A 796 -16.91 55.26 39.79
N GLY A 797 -16.27 56.38 40.15
CA GLY A 797 -16.21 57.61 39.35
C GLY A 797 -17.52 58.41 39.28
N ILE A 798 -18.48 58.16 40.17
CA ILE A 798 -19.78 58.82 40.22
C ILE A 798 -19.68 60.12 41.02
N GLY A 799 -19.76 61.24 40.30
CA GLY A 799 -19.60 62.58 40.85
C GLY A 799 -20.75 63.04 41.76
N MET A 800 -20.61 64.26 42.27
CA MET A 800 -21.67 64.99 42.97
C MET A 800 -22.62 65.65 41.96
N VAL A 801 -23.86 65.89 42.36
CA VAL A 801 -24.86 66.54 41.49
C VAL A 801 -24.63 68.07 41.50
N PRO A 802 -24.43 68.73 40.35
CA PRO A 802 -24.33 70.19 40.28
C PRO A 802 -25.56 70.89 40.87
N ASP A 803 -25.34 72.05 41.48
CA ASP A 803 -26.35 72.94 42.05
C ASP A 803 -27.27 72.34 43.14
N ILE A 804 -27.04 71.09 43.56
CA ILE A 804 -27.75 70.43 44.67
C ILE A 804 -26.76 69.98 45.74
N ALA A 805 -26.80 70.65 46.89
CA ALA A 805 -25.97 70.31 48.04
C ALA A 805 -26.29 68.89 48.59
N PRO A 806 -25.28 68.08 48.97
CA PRO A 806 -25.52 66.77 49.54
C PRO A 806 -26.22 66.86 50.91
N PRO A 807 -27.07 65.89 51.27
CA PRO A 807 -27.68 65.84 52.59
C PRO A 807 -26.62 65.62 53.67
N ALA A 808 -26.83 66.23 54.84
CA ALA A 808 -25.97 66.03 56.01
C ALA A 808 -26.05 64.57 56.48
N ARG A 809 -25.02 63.77 56.16
CA ARG A 809 -24.95 62.36 56.57
C ARG A 809 -24.73 62.26 58.08
N PRO A 810 -25.38 61.30 58.77
CA PRO A 810 -24.99 60.93 60.13
C PRO A 810 -23.50 60.53 60.16
N ALA A 811 -22.78 60.96 61.18
CA ALA A 811 -21.45 60.41 61.46
C ALA A 811 -21.57 58.91 61.77
N ALA A 812 -20.54 58.14 61.44
CA ALA A 812 -20.50 56.73 61.78
C ALA A 812 -20.24 56.55 63.28
N ASP A 813 -21.31 56.47 64.07
CA ASP A 813 -21.23 55.99 65.46
C ASP A 813 -20.81 54.51 65.44
N GLU A 814 -19.56 54.22 65.79
CA GLU A 814 -19.00 52.85 65.91
C GLU A 814 -19.60 52.03 67.08
N SER A 815 -20.78 52.41 67.59
CA SER A 815 -21.33 51.88 68.85
C SER A 815 -22.85 51.64 68.87
N SER A 816 -23.47 51.19 67.77
CA SER A 816 -24.78 50.53 67.84
C SER A 816 -25.12 49.65 66.62
N ALA A 817 -24.94 48.32 66.74
CA ALA A 817 -25.77 47.29 66.06
C ALA A 817 -25.33 45.81 66.28
N GLU A 818 -24.28 45.49 67.05
CA GLU A 818 -24.12 44.11 67.57
C GLU A 818 -25.17 43.83 68.66
N ALA A 819 -26.43 43.58 68.26
CA ALA A 819 -27.43 42.77 68.97
C ALA A 819 -28.82 42.82 68.29
N THR A 820 -29.10 41.84 67.44
CA THR A 820 -30.42 41.16 67.42
C THR A 820 -30.17 39.67 67.33
N SER A 821 -30.63 38.93 68.33
CA SER A 821 -30.33 37.51 68.54
C SER A 821 -31.16 36.59 67.67
N GLU A 822 -30.54 35.49 67.23
CA GLU A 822 -31.28 34.28 66.87
C GLU A 822 -31.98 33.72 68.13
N GLN A 823 -33.28 33.98 68.28
CA GLN A 823 -34.24 33.09 68.96
C GLN A 823 -35.66 33.64 68.83
N GLU A 824 -36.38 33.19 67.80
CA GLU A 824 -37.82 33.00 67.94
C GLU A 824 -38.03 31.74 68.79
N VAL A 825 -38.56 31.93 70.00
CA VAL A 825 -39.26 30.87 70.73
C VAL A 825 -40.69 31.34 70.96
N ILE A 826 -41.61 30.55 70.39
CA ILE A 826 -43.04 30.43 70.68
C ILE A 826 -43.54 31.29 71.87
N ALA A 827 -44.27 32.37 71.56
CA ALA A 827 -45.33 33.06 72.33
C ALA A 827 -45.23 33.20 73.88
N GLY A 828 -45.29 34.45 74.40
CA GLY A 828 -45.74 34.70 75.79
C GLY A 828 -45.22 35.96 76.53
N GLU A 829 -45.73 37.14 76.17
CA GLU A 829 -45.95 38.39 76.95
C GLU A 829 -45.13 38.78 78.23
N GLU A 830 -44.62 40.03 78.19
CA GLU A 830 -44.40 41.05 79.26
C GLU A 830 -43.63 40.77 80.59
N THR A 831 -42.53 41.53 80.85
CA THR A 831 -42.51 42.72 81.77
C THR A 831 -41.11 43.37 82.06
N VAL A 832 -40.97 44.65 81.68
CA VAL A 832 -40.26 45.84 82.30
C VAL A 832 -39.02 45.71 83.26
N ALA A 833 -37.92 46.46 82.96
CA ALA A 833 -37.06 47.31 83.86
C ALA A 833 -35.50 47.11 83.99
N SER A 834 -34.73 47.97 83.29
CA SER A 834 -33.70 48.91 83.82
C SER A 834 -32.30 48.51 84.38
N SER A 835 -31.23 48.87 83.61
CA SER A 835 -30.05 49.69 84.02
C SER A 835 -28.72 49.15 84.66
N ARG A 836 -27.61 49.36 83.91
CA ARG A 836 -26.30 50.00 84.28
C ARG A 836 -25.12 49.26 84.99
N SER A 837 -24.04 49.04 84.21
CA SER A 837 -22.72 49.76 84.29
C SER A 837 -21.45 49.18 85.00
N SER A 838 -20.31 49.29 84.26
CA SER A 838 -18.93 49.75 84.65
C SER A 838 -17.81 48.88 85.32
N ARG A 839 -16.74 48.63 84.52
CA ARG A 839 -15.34 49.19 84.62
C ARG A 839 -14.22 48.59 85.56
N ALA A 840 -13.20 47.99 84.92
CA ALA A 840 -11.74 47.91 85.30
C ALA A 840 -11.33 47.02 86.52
N GLN A 841 -10.05 46.75 86.89
CA GLN A 841 -8.72 47.38 86.62
C GLN A 841 -7.49 46.46 87.04
N ARG A 842 -6.23 46.78 86.60
CA ARG A 842 -4.87 46.56 87.26
C ARG A 842 -3.83 45.47 86.82
N THR A 843 -2.74 45.90 86.11
CA THR A 843 -1.26 45.99 86.49
C THR A 843 -0.51 44.95 87.37
N PRO A 844 0.88 44.88 87.43
CA PRO A 844 2.01 45.35 86.55
C PRO A 844 3.31 44.44 86.48
N ALA A 845 4.44 44.99 85.94
CA ALA A 845 5.89 44.70 86.21
C ALA A 845 6.64 43.53 85.46
N SER A 846 7.99 43.52 85.22
CA SER A 846 9.04 44.57 85.10
C SER A 846 10.44 44.10 84.57
N SER A 847 10.94 44.75 83.49
CA SER A 847 12.32 45.27 83.17
C SER A 847 13.69 44.47 83.23
N ILE A 848 14.66 44.97 82.41
CA ILE A 848 16.17 45.01 82.54
C ILE A 848 17.07 44.28 81.47
N ARG A 849 17.58 45.07 80.48
CA ARG A 849 18.98 45.17 79.89
C ARG A 849 19.72 43.91 79.31
N ARG A 850 20.78 44.01 78.46
CA ARG A 850 21.65 45.14 77.99
C ARG A 850 22.33 44.92 76.58
N SER A 851 22.30 45.96 75.72
CA SER A 851 23.30 46.48 74.74
C SER A 851 24.43 45.63 74.10
N LEU A 852 24.66 45.80 72.77
CA LEU A 852 25.82 46.53 72.16
C LEU A 852 25.78 46.57 70.59
N SER A 853 26.58 47.47 69.97
CA SER A 853 26.77 47.73 68.52
C SER A 853 28.04 48.62 68.34
N PRO A 854 28.46 49.10 67.14
CA PRO A 854 28.21 48.76 65.73
C PRO A 854 29.58 48.28 65.10
N PRO A 855 30.19 48.72 63.96
CA PRO A 855 29.82 49.55 62.80
C PRO A 855 30.21 48.96 61.40
N ALA A 856 30.48 49.84 60.42
CA ALA A 856 30.62 49.65 58.96
C ALA A 856 32.01 49.99 58.38
N THR A 857 32.19 49.77 57.06
CA THR A 857 32.70 50.71 56.01
C THR A 857 32.37 50.10 54.61
N ASP A 858 31.81 50.78 53.59
CA ASP A 858 32.26 51.96 52.80
C ASP A 858 33.40 51.65 51.79
N GLN A 859 33.55 52.18 50.56
CA GLN A 859 32.82 53.13 49.67
C GLN A 859 33.49 53.07 48.24
N ILE A 860 33.08 53.63 47.07
CA ILE A 860 31.91 54.38 46.50
C ILE A 860 32.03 54.36 44.92
N HIS A 861 31.28 55.18 44.18
CA HIS A 861 31.28 55.47 42.71
C HIS A 861 30.57 54.47 41.74
N ASP A 862 29.72 54.88 40.80
CA ASP A 862 29.04 56.19 40.64
C ASP A 862 27.70 56.15 39.85
N ARG A 863 26.95 57.27 39.89
CA ARG A 863 25.61 57.54 39.29
C ARG A 863 25.69 58.02 37.80
N PRO A 864 24.58 58.30 37.05
CA PRO A 864 23.16 58.40 37.43
C PRO A 864 22.10 57.69 36.52
N GLU A 865 20.85 57.65 37.03
CA GLU A 865 19.52 57.84 36.38
C GLU A 865 19.26 57.37 34.92
N LEU A 866 18.11 56.75 34.60
CA LEU A 866 16.76 57.04 35.09
C LEU A 866 16.04 55.89 35.83
N SER A 867 15.55 56.23 37.02
CA SER A 867 14.48 55.58 37.79
C SER A 867 13.09 56.09 37.32
N PRO A 868 11.96 55.87 38.02
CA PRO A 868 11.53 54.78 38.92
C PRO A 868 10.10 54.28 38.46
N GLU A 869 9.16 53.70 39.24
CA GLU A 869 9.06 53.42 40.68
C GLU A 869 8.15 52.21 40.97
N ILE A 870 8.43 51.50 42.05
CA ILE A 870 7.55 50.49 42.67
C ILE A 870 7.45 50.85 44.16
N ALA A 871 6.23 50.98 44.70
CA ALA A 871 5.99 51.00 46.14
C ALA A 871 4.49 50.73 46.48
N ASP A 872 4.13 49.97 47.52
CA ASP A 872 4.88 48.90 48.19
C ASP A 872 3.92 47.96 48.97
N ARG A 873 4.42 46.76 49.33
CA ARG A 873 3.98 45.85 50.41
C ARG A 873 2.59 46.01 51.06
N ARG A 874 1.89 44.87 51.14
CA ARG A 874 1.77 44.15 52.44
C ARG A 874 2.04 42.66 52.26
N THR A 875 3.08 42.15 52.93
CA THR A 875 3.38 40.72 53.04
C THR A 875 2.53 40.08 54.13
N TYR A 876 1.75 39.05 53.78
CA TYR A 876 1.34 38.00 54.71
C TYR A 876 2.20 36.75 54.45
N ASP A 877 2.65 36.10 55.52
CA ASP A 877 3.52 34.93 55.45
C ASP A 877 2.69 33.67 55.19
N SER A 878 2.25 33.50 53.94
CA SER A 878 1.42 32.37 53.53
C SER A 878 2.29 31.16 53.18
N ARG A 879 2.14 30.07 53.94
CA ARG A 879 2.59 28.74 53.47
C ARG A 879 1.88 28.41 52.17
N ASP A 880 2.60 27.75 51.27
CA ASP A 880 2.03 27.28 50.01
C ASP A 880 1.45 25.88 50.22
N ALA A 881 0.13 25.79 50.39
CA ALA A 881 -0.55 24.55 50.77
C ALA A 881 -0.33 23.37 49.79
N TYR A 882 0.06 23.66 48.54
CA TYR A 882 0.43 22.62 47.59
C TYR A 882 1.83 22.06 47.85
N ARG A 883 2.80 22.88 48.28
CA ARG A 883 4.11 22.42 48.75
C ARG A 883 3.98 21.49 49.96
N ASP A 884 3.15 21.88 50.93
CA ASP A 884 2.93 21.12 52.17
C ASP A 884 2.22 19.77 51.91
N LEU A 885 1.39 19.67 50.86
CA LEU A 885 0.87 18.40 50.36
C LEU A 885 1.98 17.54 49.74
N LEU A 886 2.84 18.10 48.88
CA LEU A 886 3.89 17.33 48.19
C LEU A 886 4.93 16.76 49.17
N GLU A 887 5.30 17.51 50.21
CA GLU A 887 6.14 17.01 51.32
C GLU A 887 5.50 15.78 52.00
N ASN A 888 4.19 15.83 52.25
CA ASN A 888 3.46 14.68 52.82
C ASN A 888 3.32 13.50 51.85
N VAL A 889 3.16 13.75 50.55
CA VAL A 889 3.19 12.71 49.51
C VAL A 889 4.53 11.99 49.51
N ILE A 890 5.64 12.72 49.52
CA ILE A 890 7.00 12.17 49.56
C ILE A 890 7.22 11.36 50.84
N ARG A 891 6.83 11.91 52.00
CA ARG A 891 6.89 11.23 53.30
C ARG A 891 6.12 9.91 53.28
N LEU A 892 4.88 9.90 52.79
CA LEU A 892 4.05 8.68 52.73
C LEU A 892 4.57 7.68 51.69
N ALA A 893 5.08 8.14 50.55
CA ALA A 893 5.68 7.28 49.53
C ALA A 893 6.90 6.52 50.06
N SER A 894 7.81 7.21 50.77
CA SER A 894 8.97 6.58 51.44
C SER A 894 8.61 5.55 52.52
N GLN A 895 7.34 5.50 52.94
CA GLN A 895 6.80 4.55 53.91
C GLN A 895 5.90 3.47 53.25
N THR A 896 5.66 3.56 51.94
CA THR A 896 4.72 2.71 51.20
C THR A 896 5.44 1.65 50.37
N ASN A 897 5.32 0.39 50.77
CA ASN A 897 5.76 -0.74 49.96
C ASN A 897 4.77 -0.99 48.80
N LEU A 898 5.28 -1.42 47.65
CA LEU A 898 4.46 -1.85 46.52
C LEU A 898 3.52 -3.01 46.94
N PRO A 899 2.19 -2.93 46.69
CA PRO A 899 1.20 -3.88 47.23
C PRO A 899 1.34 -5.29 46.63
N HIS A 900 0.60 -6.25 47.18
CA HIS A 900 0.44 -7.59 46.58
C HIS A 900 -0.89 -7.66 45.83
N LEU A 901 -1.02 -8.50 44.81
CA LEU A 901 -2.26 -8.62 44.02
C LEU A 901 -3.53 -8.82 44.89
N ASN A 902 -3.40 -9.59 45.97
CA ASN A 902 -4.48 -9.94 46.90
C ASN A 902 -4.57 -9.06 48.16
N SER A 903 -3.81 -7.97 48.28
CA SER A 903 -3.94 -7.08 49.45
C SER A 903 -5.24 -6.28 49.37
N ARG A 904 -6.17 -6.53 50.30
CA ARG A 904 -7.34 -5.67 50.53
C ARG A 904 -6.88 -4.23 50.82
N ALA A 905 -7.64 -3.24 50.35
CA ALA A 905 -7.36 -1.84 50.62
C ALA A 905 -7.29 -1.61 52.14
N THR A 906 -6.19 -1.02 52.60
CA THR A 906 -5.90 -0.83 54.02
C THR A 906 -6.91 0.14 54.63
N VAL A 907 -7.64 -0.29 55.66
CA VAL A 907 -8.52 0.58 56.45
C VAL A 907 -7.65 1.42 57.41
N GLY A 908 -6.82 2.29 56.83
CA GLY A 908 -6.06 3.29 57.54
C GLY A 908 -6.97 4.42 58.01
N ASN A 909 -6.61 5.05 59.13
CA ASN A 909 -7.34 6.14 59.76
C ASN A 909 -7.68 7.25 58.73
N ASP A 910 -8.96 7.44 58.41
CA ASP A 910 -9.45 8.21 57.25
C ASP A 910 -9.39 9.74 57.43
N GLN A 911 -8.57 10.18 58.38
CA GLN A 911 -8.33 11.59 58.69
C GLN A 911 -7.51 12.25 57.57
N PHE A 912 -8.01 13.41 57.13
CA PHE A 912 -7.24 14.34 56.31
C PHE A 912 -5.95 14.77 57.00
N LEU A 913 -4.95 15.20 56.21
CA LEU A 913 -3.71 15.76 56.74
C LEU A 913 -3.99 17.02 57.58
N GLU A 914 -3.21 17.22 58.64
CA GLU A 914 -3.40 18.36 59.54
C GLU A 914 -3.15 19.68 58.80
N GLY A 915 -4.14 20.58 58.80
CA GLY A 915 -4.12 21.84 58.05
C GLY A 915 -4.44 21.73 56.54
N PHE A 916 -4.80 20.55 56.02
CA PHE A 916 -5.15 20.38 54.61
C PHE A 916 -6.54 20.93 54.26
N ASP A 917 -6.55 22.08 53.58
CA ASP A 917 -7.74 22.60 52.88
C ASP A 917 -7.65 22.28 51.38
N ARG A 918 -8.67 21.58 50.86
CA ARG A 918 -8.74 21.15 49.46
C ARG A 918 -8.83 22.33 48.48
N VAL A 919 -9.54 23.39 48.83
CA VAL A 919 -9.77 24.57 47.98
C VAL A 919 -8.52 25.44 47.95
N ILE A 920 -7.82 25.63 49.07
CA ILE A 920 -6.54 26.36 49.11
C ILE A 920 -5.45 25.57 48.35
N THR A 921 -5.42 24.24 48.51
CA THR A 921 -4.39 23.40 47.87
C THR A 921 -4.54 23.27 46.35
N PHE A 922 -5.76 23.03 45.86
CA PHE A 922 -6.03 22.73 44.44
C PHE A 922 -6.82 23.82 43.68
N GLY A 923 -7.44 24.78 44.37
CA GLY A 923 -8.34 25.78 43.77
C GLY A 923 -9.80 25.33 43.70
N ILE A 924 -10.70 26.26 43.35
CA ILE A 924 -12.12 25.99 43.15
C ILE A 924 -12.33 25.34 41.77
N ARG A 925 -12.78 24.08 41.73
CA ARG A 925 -12.89 23.30 40.48
C ARG A 925 -13.79 23.94 39.41
N SER A 926 -14.84 24.67 39.81
CA SER A 926 -15.72 25.41 38.89
C SER A 926 -15.12 26.72 38.33
N GLN A 927 -13.98 27.19 38.84
CA GLN A 927 -13.28 28.39 38.36
C GLN A 927 -12.01 28.07 37.54
N GLY A 928 -11.59 26.79 37.50
CA GLY A 928 -10.35 26.39 36.82
C GLY A 928 -10.10 24.89 36.84
N GLN A 929 -11.03 24.10 36.30
CA GLN A 929 -11.01 22.64 36.41
C GLN A 929 -9.67 22.01 35.99
N MET A 930 -9.06 22.46 34.89
CA MET A 930 -7.77 21.96 34.45
C MET A 930 -6.68 22.12 35.53
N ASN A 931 -6.47 23.34 36.06
CA ASN A 931 -5.42 23.56 37.07
C ASN A 931 -5.67 22.77 38.37
N HIS A 932 -6.93 22.56 38.76
CA HIS A 932 -7.29 21.70 39.90
C HIS A 932 -7.00 20.22 39.62
N ASP A 933 -7.52 19.68 38.53
CA ASP A 933 -7.40 18.25 38.20
C ASP A 933 -5.94 17.87 37.86
N THR A 934 -5.17 18.76 37.21
CA THR A 934 -3.75 18.55 36.88
C THR A 934 -2.85 18.56 38.12
N LYS A 935 -3.10 19.45 39.11
CA LYS A 935 -2.39 19.38 40.41
C LYS A 935 -2.61 18.04 41.14
N ILE A 936 -3.81 17.47 41.03
CA ILE A 936 -4.13 16.15 41.60
C ILE A 936 -3.41 15.03 40.85
N GLY A 937 -3.27 15.13 39.51
CA GLY A 937 -2.46 14.21 38.70
C GLY A 937 -1.01 14.17 39.15
N ALA A 938 -0.30 15.29 39.03
CA ALA A 938 1.14 15.40 39.32
C ALA A 938 1.52 15.01 40.76
N ALA A 939 0.65 15.29 41.74
CA ALA A 939 0.86 14.86 43.13
C ALA A 939 0.71 13.33 43.32
N GLY A 940 -0.11 12.65 42.51
CA GLY A 940 -0.19 11.19 42.52
C GLY A 940 0.91 10.51 41.71
N GLU A 941 1.35 11.13 40.60
CA GLU A 941 2.55 10.68 39.86
C GLU A 941 3.78 10.69 40.76
N LEU A 942 3.98 11.77 41.53
CA LEU A 942 5.06 11.87 42.51
C LEU A 942 5.02 10.74 43.54
N PHE A 943 3.83 10.36 44.02
CA PHE A 943 3.65 9.25 44.95
C PHE A 943 4.16 7.93 44.35
N VAL A 944 3.83 7.66 43.08
CA VAL A 944 4.30 6.45 42.38
C VAL A 944 5.80 6.53 42.08
N PHE A 945 6.31 7.69 41.64
CA PHE A 945 7.72 7.89 41.33
C PHE A 945 8.62 7.69 42.56
N GLU A 946 8.25 8.25 43.72
CA GLU A 946 8.99 8.05 44.98
C GLU A 946 8.94 6.58 45.42
N ILE A 947 7.79 5.89 45.33
CA ILE A 947 7.68 4.45 45.65
C ILE A 947 8.63 3.63 44.76
N LEU A 948 8.61 3.84 43.44
CA LEU A 948 9.50 3.13 42.51
C LEU A 948 10.98 3.46 42.79
N SER A 949 11.29 4.69 43.19
CA SER A 949 12.64 5.11 43.59
C SER A 949 13.14 4.33 44.82
N THR A 950 12.27 3.97 45.78
CA THR A 950 12.66 3.14 46.94
C THR A 950 13.03 1.69 46.59
N LEU A 951 12.67 1.21 45.40
CA LEU A 951 12.99 -0.14 44.93
C LEU A 951 14.43 -0.27 44.38
N CYS A 952 15.17 0.85 44.28
CA CYS A 952 16.54 0.91 43.77
C CYS A 952 16.73 0.26 42.38
N LEU A 953 15.75 0.43 41.49
CA LEU A 953 15.77 -0.12 40.13
C LEU A 953 16.96 0.44 39.32
N PRO A 954 17.77 -0.41 38.65
CA PRO A 954 18.93 0.06 37.89
C PRO A 954 18.54 1.05 36.78
N GLY A 955 19.13 2.24 36.80
CA GLY A 955 18.86 3.27 35.79
C GLY A 955 17.46 3.89 35.85
N PHE A 956 16.80 3.87 37.01
CA PHE A 956 15.56 4.61 37.25
C PHE A 956 15.86 6.01 37.83
N ASP A 957 15.60 7.06 37.06
CA ASP A 957 15.79 8.46 37.46
C ASP A 957 14.71 9.40 36.87
N TRP A 958 14.91 10.73 36.96
CA TRP A 958 13.96 11.74 36.45
C TRP A 958 13.69 11.69 34.93
N ALA A 959 14.50 10.98 34.14
CA ALA A 959 14.21 10.72 32.72
C ALA A 959 13.07 9.72 32.53
N ASN A 960 12.81 8.83 33.49
CA ASN A 960 11.74 7.84 33.41
C ASN A 960 10.33 8.42 33.62
N TRP A 961 10.22 9.61 34.22
CA TRP A 961 8.95 10.29 34.46
C TRP A 961 8.57 11.13 33.23
N GLU A 962 8.03 10.48 32.18
CA GLU A 962 7.75 11.07 30.86
C GLU A 962 6.42 11.90 30.79
N SER A 963 5.84 12.24 31.94
CA SER A 963 4.62 13.08 32.05
C SER A 963 4.87 14.56 31.72
N THR A 964 3.97 15.13 30.93
CA THR A 964 3.94 16.56 30.60
C THR A 964 3.61 17.45 31.79
N ILE A 965 3.03 16.92 32.88
CA ILE A 965 2.54 17.72 34.02
C ILE A 965 3.44 17.65 35.26
N ARG A 966 4.50 16.82 35.21
CA ARG A 966 5.48 16.62 36.28
C ARG A 966 6.10 17.91 36.84
N GLY A 967 6.27 18.96 36.02
CA GLY A 967 6.90 20.21 36.45
C GLY A 967 6.10 21.00 37.50
N LEU A 968 4.82 20.64 37.73
CA LEU A 968 4.06 21.18 38.85
C LEU A 968 4.68 20.83 40.23
N VAL A 969 5.49 19.76 40.34
CA VAL A 969 6.15 19.43 41.61
C VAL A 969 7.45 20.22 41.87
N ALA A 970 7.94 21.02 40.90
CA ALA A 970 9.16 21.81 41.05
C ALA A 970 9.10 22.89 42.16
N ILE A 971 7.89 23.20 42.64
CA ILE A 971 7.69 24.01 43.85
C ILE A 971 8.32 23.36 45.10
N HIS A 972 8.44 22.02 45.14
CA HIS A 972 9.07 21.30 46.23
C HIS A 972 10.61 21.34 46.10
N PRO A 973 11.37 21.62 47.18
CA PRO A 973 12.83 21.79 47.10
C PRO A 973 13.60 20.59 46.53
N ARG A 974 13.09 19.36 46.66
CA ARG A 974 13.72 18.16 46.05
C ARG A 974 13.63 18.13 44.52
N TYR A 975 12.76 18.95 43.92
CA TYR A 975 12.37 18.86 42.51
C TYR A 975 12.50 20.18 41.74
N THR A 976 13.11 21.22 42.29
CA THR A 976 13.15 22.56 41.68
C THR A 976 13.85 22.65 40.31
N GLY A 977 14.62 21.63 39.90
CA GLY A 977 15.16 21.49 38.55
C GLY A 977 14.28 20.73 37.54
N LEU A 978 13.14 20.16 37.97
CA LEU A 978 12.30 19.29 37.14
C LEU A 978 11.30 20.10 36.30
N GLY A 979 11.66 20.42 35.06
CA GLY A 979 10.71 20.94 34.07
C GLY A 979 9.73 19.88 33.55
N ASN A 980 8.60 20.32 32.98
CA ASN A 980 7.67 19.47 32.22
C ASN A 980 8.40 18.61 31.18
N TRP A 981 7.90 17.42 30.88
CA TRP A 981 8.47 16.60 29.81
C TRP A 981 8.29 17.27 28.44
N PRO A 982 9.35 17.42 27.62
CA PRO A 982 9.27 18.06 26.30
C PRO A 982 8.88 17.09 25.17
N GLY A 983 8.81 15.79 25.45
CA GLY A 983 8.48 14.75 24.47
C GLY A 983 6.98 14.45 24.38
N ARG A 984 6.61 13.58 23.44
CA ARG A 984 5.24 13.06 23.33
C ARG A 984 5.01 11.98 24.41
N GLU A 985 4.25 12.36 25.43
CA GLU A 985 3.78 11.48 26.50
C GLU A 985 3.16 10.19 25.93
N THR A 986 3.60 9.04 26.47
CA THR A 986 3.13 7.69 26.05
C THR A 986 2.55 6.91 27.24
N ALA A 987 3.13 7.10 28.42
CA ALA A 987 2.56 6.87 29.75
C ALA A 987 3.30 7.82 30.73
N ASP A 988 2.78 8.02 31.94
CA ASP A 988 3.33 9.02 32.87
C ASP A 988 4.75 8.64 33.35
N ILE A 989 5.01 7.34 33.54
CA ILE A 989 6.34 6.80 33.86
C ILE A 989 6.63 5.62 32.93
N THR A 990 7.83 5.55 32.32
CA THR A 990 8.27 4.36 31.59
C THR A 990 9.65 3.88 32.04
N TYR A 991 9.82 2.56 32.12
CA TYR A 991 11.04 1.92 32.62
C TYR A 991 11.44 0.71 31.77
N ASP A 992 12.72 0.59 31.43
CA ASP A 992 13.29 -0.44 30.57
C ASP A 992 14.01 -1.47 31.46
N ASP A 993 13.31 -2.54 31.86
CA ASP A 993 13.80 -3.48 32.88
C ASP A 993 14.79 -4.51 32.31
N ARG A 994 15.90 -4.02 31.76
CA ARG A 994 17.04 -4.81 31.27
C ARG A 994 17.72 -5.68 32.34
N SER A 995 17.29 -5.54 33.59
CA SER A 995 17.77 -6.30 34.74
C SER A 995 16.81 -7.39 35.21
N GLY A 996 15.55 -7.38 34.75
CA GLY A 996 14.48 -8.24 35.26
C GLY A 996 14.09 -7.98 36.73
N ILE A 997 14.55 -6.89 37.35
CA ILE A 997 14.37 -6.64 38.79
C ILE A 997 12.95 -6.18 39.11
N LEU A 998 12.37 -5.27 38.31
CA LEU A 998 10.96 -4.91 38.50
C LEU A 998 10.05 -6.08 38.16
N THR A 999 10.44 -6.89 37.17
CA THR A 999 9.77 -8.13 36.78
C THR A 999 9.76 -9.14 37.93
N ALA A 1000 10.91 -9.40 38.55
CA ALA A 1000 11.04 -10.27 39.73
C ALA A 1000 10.24 -9.75 40.94
N ILE A 1001 10.21 -8.42 41.17
CA ILE A 1001 9.37 -7.80 42.20
C ILE A 1001 7.89 -8.06 41.91
N LEU A 1002 7.42 -7.85 40.68
CA LEU A 1002 6.01 -8.08 40.31
C LEU A 1002 5.60 -9.56 40.38
N ILE A 1003 6.50 -10.49 40.07
CA ILE A 1003 6.32 -11.93 40.33
C ILE A 1003 6.17 -12.19 41.84
N ALA A 1004 7.09 -11.68 42.68
CA ALA A 1004 7.04 -11.84 44.14
C ALA A 1004 5.82 -11.17 44.79
N LYS A 1005 5.22 -10.17 44.14
CA LYS A 1005 3.94 -9.54 44.53
C LYS A 1005 2.70 -10.25 43.98
N GLY A 1006 2.87 -11.26 43.14
CA GLY A 1006 1.80 -12.08 42.56
C GLY A 1006 1.08 -11.46 41.37
N TYR A 1007 1.66 -10.43 40.74
CA TYR A 1007 1.09 -9.78 39.55
C TYR A 1007 1.48 -10.48 38.23
N LEU A 1008 2.58 -11.24 38.23
CA LEU A 1008 3.10 -11.96 37.08
C LEU A 1008 3.38 -13.43 37.46
N ASP A 1009 3.17 -14.35 36.52
CA ASP A 1009 3.45 -15.78 36.69
C ASP A 1009 4.96 -16.05 36.54
N GLU A 1010 5.59 -16.66 37.56
CA GLU A 1010 7.00 -17.04 37.52
C GLU A 1010 7.31 -17.95 36.32
N GLN A 1011 6.41 -18.87 35.96
CA GLN A 1011 6.63 -19.82 34.86
C GLN A 1011 6.71 -19.15 33.48
N VAL A 1012 6.26 -17.89 33.37
CA VAL A 1012 6.15 -17.13 32.12
C VAL A 1012 7.10 -15.92 32.08
N TRP A 1013 7.42 -15.35 33.24
CA TRP A 1013 8.08 -14.04 33.35
C TRP A 1013 9.46 -14.06 34.04
N LYS A 1014 9.92 -15.18 34.60
CA LYS A 1014 11.16 -15.26 35.40
C LYS A 1014 12.41 -14.67 34.75
N ASP A 1015 12.58 -14.92 33.45
CA ASP A 1015 13.73 -14.47 32.66
C ASP A 1015 13.36 -13.34 31.67
N ALA A 1016 12.19 -12.70 31.86
CA ALA A 1016 11.71 -11.64 30.97
C ALA A 1016 12.28 -10.26 31.36
N GLN A 1017 12.54 -9.43 30.34
CA GLN A 1017 13.07 -8.07 30.48
C GLN A 1017 12.22 -7.09 29.64
N PRO A 1018 10.99 -6.78 30.07
CA PRO A 1018 10.07 -5.95 29.30
C PRO A 1018 10.30 -4.44 29.53
N LYS A 1019 9.86 -3.61 28.58
CA LYS A 1019 9.63 -2.19 28.86
C LYS A 1019 8.27 -2.01 29.53
N TYR A 1020 8.28 -1.41 30.72
CA TYR A 1020 7.09 -1.02 31.46
C TYR A 1020 6.60 0.36 31.06
N PHE A 1021 5.28 0.49 30.93
CA PHE A 1021 4.53 1.72 30.72
C PHE A 1021 3.52 1.85 31.87
N MET A 1022 3.66 2.89 32.69
CA MET A 1022 2.94 3.03 33.94
C MET A 1022 2.09 4.30 33.92
N GLU A 1023 0.79 4.11 34.09
CA GLU A 1023 -0.25 5.13 33.97
C GLU A 1023 -0.87 5.40 35.35
N VAL A 1024 -0.82 6.64 35.84
CA VAL A 1024 -1.17 7.01 37.21
C VAL A 1024 -2.52 7.71 37.24
N LYS A 1025 -3.52 7.05 37.85
CA LYS A 1025 -4.89 7.57 37.92
C LYS A 1025 -5.28 7.92 39.36
N THR A 1026 -5.13 9.19 39.70
CA THR A 1026 -5.24 9.73 41.07
C THR A 1026 -6.67 10.15 41.45
N THR A 1027 -7.09 9.93 42.70
CA THR A 1027 -8.26 10.59 43.32
C THR A 1027 -8.01 11.02 44.76
N THR A 1028 -8.68 12.10 45.19
CA THR A 1028 -8.73 12.55 46.60
C THR A 1028 -9.68 11.73 47.48
N GLY A 1029 -10.49 10.85 46.88
CA GLY A 1029 -11.34 9.87 47.56
C GLY A 1029 -10.93 8.44 47.25
N GLU A 1030 -11.72 7.50 47.77
CA GLU A 1030 -11.45 6.05 47.81
C GLU A 1030 -11.20 5.39 46.45
N CYS A 1031 -10.52 4.23 46.47
CA CYS A 1031 -10.12 3.47 45.29
C CYS A 1031 -11.28 3.17 44.31
N GLY A 1032 -12.48 2.90 44.83
CA GLY A 1032 -13.68 2.58 44.02
C GLY A 1032 -14.32 3.77 43.30
N GLY A 1033 -13.83 4.99 43.54
CA GLY A 1033 -14.24 6.17 42.77
C GLY A 1033 -13.97 5.99 41.27
N LYS A 1034 -14.81 6.62 40.43
CA LYS A 1034 -14.61 6.62 38.98
C LYS A 1034 -13.30 7.33 38.59
N LEU A 1035 -12.73 6.96 37.44
CA LEU A 1035 -11.58 7.60 36.81
C LEU A 1035 -11.81 7.69 35.29
N TYR A 1036 -11.04 8.53 34.61
CA TYR A 1036 -11.12 8.72 33.16
C TYR A 1036 -9.85 8.19 32.49
N ILE A 1037 -10.00 7.50 31.37
CA ILE A 1037 -8.90 7.00 30.52
C ILE A 1037 -9.06 7.64 29.14
N SER A 1038 -7.98 8.14 28.53
CA SER A 1038 -8.07 8.69 27.16
C SER A 1038 -8.22 7.57 26.12
N LEU A 1039 -8.79 7.88 24.94
CA LEU A 1039 -8.89 6.90 23.85
C LEU A 1039 -7.51 6.32 23.45
N ASN A 1040 -6.43 7.10 23.60
CA ASN A 1040 -5.07 6.61 23.37
C ASN A 1040 -4.63 5.60 24.43
N GLN A 1041 -4.86 5.90 25.71
CA GLN A 1041 -4.53 5.01 26.82
C GLN A 1041 -5.35 3.71 26.77
N TYR A 1042 -6.64 3.79 26.43
CA TYR A 1042 -7.47 2.62 26.17
C TYR A 1042 -6.88 1.74 25.05
N ARG A 1043 -6.49 2.34 23.92
CA ARG A 1043 -5.81 1.61 22.82
C ARG A 1043 -4.47 0.99 23.25
N LEU A 1044 -3.70 1.64 24.12
CA LEU A 1044 -2.44 1.09 24.65
C LEU A 1044 -2.70 -0.12 25.56
N MET A 1045 -3.72 -0.08 26.41
CA MET A 1045 -4.15 -1.24 27.21
C MET A 1045 -4.52 -2.43 26.32
N GLN A 1046 -5.32 -2.20 25.27
CA GLN A 1046 -5.70 -3.26 24.33
C GLN A 1046 -4.50 -3.79 23.52
N ARG A 1047 -3.54 -2.93 23.17
CA ARG A 1047 -2.33 -3.31 22.42
C ARG A 1047 -1.32 -4.14 23.24
N TYR A 1048 -1.28 -3.92 24.56
CA TYR A 1048 -0.31 -4.54 25.46
C TYR A 1048 -0.92 -5.56 26.44
N THR A 1049 -2.11 -6.09 26.10
CA THR A 1049 -2.72 -7.22 26.82
C THR A 1049 -1.96 -8.53 26.56
N PHE A 1050 -1.97 -9.45 27.51
CA PHE A 1050 -1.10 -10.62 27.52
C PHE A 1050 -1.74 -11.82 26.79
N PRO A 1051 -1.09 -12.40 25.77
CA PRO A 1051 -1.49 -13.68 25.20
C PRO A 1051 -1.23 -14.81 26.21
N GLN A 1052 -2.11 -15.82 26.23
CA GLN A 1052 -2.02 -16.92 27.21
C GLN A 1052 -0.67 -17.65 27.15
N GLY A 1053 -0.04 -17.82 28.32
CA GLY A 1053 1.18 -18.62 28.49
C GLY A 1053 2.45 -18.03 27.88
N ARG A 1054 2.50 -16.71 27.58
CA ARG A 1054 3.70 -16.04 27.04
C ARG A 1054 3.89 -14.67 27.68
N SER A 1055 5.15 -14.31 27.93
CA SER A 1055 5.55 -12.95 28.27
C SER A 1055 5.57 -12.06 27.01
N VAL A 1056 5.49 -10.75 27.21
CA VAL A 1056 5.48 -9.75 26.13
C VAL A 1056 6.53 -8.67 26.37
N PRO A 1057 7.15 -8.09 25.31
CA PRO A 1057 8.25 -7.14 25.46
C PRO A 1057 7.82 -5.75 25.97
N ASN A 1058 6.52 -5.48 26.06
CA ASN A 1058 5.96 -4.22 26.57
C ASN A 1058 4.82 -4.55 27.54
N VAL A 1059 4.85 -4.00 28.75
CA VAL A 1059 3.84 -4.21 29.79
C VAL A 1059 3.19 -2.89 30.19
N TYR A 1060 1.87 -2.80 30.10
CA TYR A 1060 1.10 -1.63 30.53
C TYR A 1060 0.47 -1.87 31.91
N ILE A 1061 0.60 -0.90 32.82
CA ILE A 1061 0.11 -0.98 34.21
C ILE A 1061 -0.63 0.30 34.56
N ILE A 1062 -1.83 0.19 35.16
CA ILE A 1062 -2.49 1.33 35.80
C ILE A 1062 -2.18 1.32 37.30
N PHE A 1063 -1.53 2.38 37.78
CA PHE A 1063 -1.36 2.70 39.19
C PHE A 1063 -2.54 3.57 39.66
N ARG A 1064 -3.53 2.96 40.28
CA ARG A 1064 -4.69 3.65 40.87
C ARG A 1064 -4.30 4.22 42.23
N VAL A 1065 -3.94 5.50 42.26
CA VAL A 1065 -3.68 6.25 43.52
C VAL A 1065 -5.00 6.82 44.05
N PHE A 1066 -5.23 6.68 45.35
CA PHE A 1066 -6.48 7.09 46.01
C PHE A 1066 -6.22 7.67 47.41
N ASN A 1067 -7.21 8.38 47.97
CA ASN A 1067 -7.13 9.10 49.23
C ASN A 1067 -6.06 10.23 49.27
N LEU A 1068 -5.78 10.88 48.14
CA LEU A 1068 -4.87 12.04 48.11
C LEU A 1068 -5.36 13.17 49.03
N GLY A 1069 -4.51 13.59 49.97
CA GLY A 1069 -4.83 14.56 51.03
C GLY A 1069 -5.16 13.94 52.40
N ARG A 1070 -5.14 12.61 52.52
CA ARG A 1070 -5.37 11.86 53.78
C ARG A 1070 -4.13 11.11 54.25
N ASN A 1071 -4.10 10.77 55.53
CA ASN A 1071 -3.05 9.93 56.12
C ASN A 1071 -3.04 8.49 55.61
N ASN A 1072 -4.12 8.05 54.96
CA ASN A 1072 -4.27 6.72 54.34
C ASN A 1072 -4.18 6.77 52.79
N LEU A 1073 -3.45 7.74 52.23
CA LEU A 1073 -3.03 7.75 50.82
C LEU A 1073 -2.42 6.39 50.44
N SER A 1074 -2.86 5.81 49.33
CA SER A 1074 -2.50 4.46 48.92
C SER A 1074 -2.62 4.26 47.42
N VAL A 1075 -2.03 3.16 46.92
CA VAL A 1075 -2.03 2.80 45.50
C VAL A 1075 -2.42 1.33 45.30
N LYS A 1076 -3.13 1.03 44.22
CA LYS A 1076 -3.42 -0.33 43.74
C LYS A 1076 -3.00 -0.45 42.27
N LEU A 1077 -2.28 -1.51 41.93
CA LEU A 1077 -1.86 -1.78 40.56
C LEU A 1077 -2.89 -2.67 39.83
N TYR A 1078 -3.10 -2.38 38.55
CA TYR A 1078 -3.75 -3.25 37.58
C TYR A 1078 -2.75 -3.54 36.46
N VAL A 1079 -2.16 -4.75 36.47
CA VAL A 1079 -1.24 -5.23 35.44
C VAL A 1079 -2.07 -5.98 34.39
N ASP A 1080 -1.86 -5.67 33.11
CA ASP A 1080 -2.80 -5.98 32.02
C ASP A 1080 -4.24 -5.48 32.33
N PRO A 1081 -4.48 -4.15 32.25
CA PRO A 1081 -5.80 -3.56 32.47
C PRO A 1081 -6.90 -4.08 31.53
N GLU A 1082 -6.56 -4.60 30.35
CA GLU A 1082 -7.55 -5.17 29.42
C GLU A 1082 -7.99 -6.56 29.88
N ALA A 1083 -7.08 -7.42 30.39
CA ALA A 1083 -7.48 -8.65 31.05
C ALA A 1083 -8.31 -8.39 32.32
N HIS A 1084 -8.01 -7.34 33.08
CA HIS A 1084 -8.87 -6.86 34.17
C HIS A 1084 -10.26 -6.42 33.68
N ARG A 1085 -10.36 -5.73 32.54
CA ARG A 1085 -11.66 -5.39 31.92
C ARG A 1085 -12.43 -6.64 31.47
N LEU A 1086 -11.75 -7.59 30.83
CA LEU A 1086 -12.36 -8.83 30.32
C LEU A 1086 -12.88 -9.75 31.43
N ARG A 1087 -12.28 -9.72 32.63
CA ARG A 1087 -12.78 -10.41 33.82
C ARG A 1087 -13.87 -9.65 34.59
N GLY A 1088 -14.05 -8.36 34.32
CA GLY A 1088 -14.97 -7.48 35.04
C GLY A 1088 -14.38 -6.76 36.27
N ASP A 1089 -13.08 -6.93 36.55
CA ASP A 1089 -12.37 -6.23 37.64
C ASP A 1089 -12.38 -4.69 37.45
N LEU A 1090 -12.45 -4.24 36.19
CA LEU A 1090 -12.60 -2.86 35.77
C LEU A 1090 -13.81 -2.71 34.83
N VAL A 1091 -14.81 -1.92 35.24
CA VAL A 1091 -16.04 -1.68 34.46
C VAL A 1091 -15.93 -0.36 33.70
N PHE A 1092 -16.26 -0.38 32.40
CA PHE A 1092 -16.14 0.75 31.47
C PHE A 1092 -17.53 1.25 31.04
N GLU A 1093 -17.76 2.56 31.11
CA GLU A 1093 -19.05 3.18 30.84
C GLU A 1093 -18.98 4.08 29.58
N SER A 1094 -19.80 3.77 28.58
CA SER A 1094 -19.57 4.03 27.15
C SER A 1094 -19.93 5.44 26.64
N GLN A 1095 -19.91 6.45 27.49
CA GLN A 1095 -20.19 7.85 27.11
C GLN A 1095 -19.01 8.82 27.32
N SER A 1096 -17.92 8.39 27.97
CA SER A 1096 -16.76 9.27 28.24
C SER A 1096 -15.46 8.52 28.62
N TRP A 1097 -15.33 7.24 28.25
CA TRP A 1097 -14.24 6.35 28.69
C TRP A 1097 -14.03 6.37 30.21
N THR A 1098 -15.15 6.46 30.94
CA THR A 1098 -15.16 6.42 32.40
C THR A 1098 -15.00 4.98 32.85
N VAL A 1099 -14.09 4.75 33.80
CA VAL A 1099 -13.76 3.44 34.37
C VAL A 1099 -14.01 3.45 35.87
N ARG A 1100 -14.48 2.34 36.43
CA ARG A 1100 -14.53 2.12 37.87
C ARG A 1100 -14.04 0.71 38.23
N PRO A 1101 -13.22 0.56 39.28
CA PRO A 1101 -12.98 -0.74 39.88
C PRO A 1101 -14.27 -1.38 40.37
N GLN A 1102 -14.35 -2.70 40.25
CA GLN A 1102 -15.25 -3.51 41.05
C GLN A 1102 -14.56 -3.87 42.37
N MET A 1103 -15.29 -3.80 43.49
CA MET A 1103 -14.82 -4.20 44.83
C MET A 1103 -15.21 -5.64 45.14
#